data_AF-A0AAE4Z862-F1
#
_entry.id   AF-A0AAE4Z862-F1
#
_cell.length_a   1.000
_cell.length_b   1.000
_cell.length_c   1.000
_cell.angle_alpha   90.00
_cell.angle_beta   90.00
_cell.angle_gamma   90.00
#
_symmetry.space_group_name_H-M   'P 1'
#
loop_
_entity.id
_entity.type
_entity.pdbx_description
1 polymer ?
#
loop_
_entity_poly.entity_id
_entity_poly.type
_entity_poly.pdbx_seq_one_letter_code
_entity_poly.pdbx_strand_id
1 'polypeptide(L)'
;MIESFLRLSRLAGPVLALALWSGFAAPAEGQQGNDLCLMCHANPNLFESHPRGSALVISEATLEASVHGDAGVLCTDCHRGMSFPHPEPAQRPGPDCSLCHDDQTVQHQASLHGQAAARGDTLAPTCVTCHGSHDMMRHTNPESPTYVFNIPLLCGRCHHEGTEVSLTHDIPQEQILENYSLSIHGEGLFRQGLAVTAVCTSCHTSHFILPHTDPRSSIHESNVAATCTQCHALIEDVHRQVIEGQLWEAEPNKIPVCVDCHSPHRIRRVFYNAGAANEDCFRCHSDPDLTMERDGEVVPLYVDEGAYYQSQHAETGCAQCHTDVTPSLLARPCSTSVASNVDCAICHAEPVANYELGVHGMLAAEGDPDAPTCLDCHDYHATQDNLTPTSPTFPRNVPDLCAKCHREGEPGARRLISDVPRDIVPSYRMSIHGKGLLESGLVVTATCVDCHTAHRELPHHDPESSVHRDNVSETCGNCHHGIEEIYRESIHWVGRTDFDPDEQERQLPTCEDCHTSHTISRTDLGDFRLAMMNQCGRCHEDEAETFFDTFHGKVSRLGDAGAAKCYDCHGTHNILPVTDPASTLSRRNIIETCAQCHPAANRRFTGYLTHATHHDPDKYPFLFWSFWGMTALLVGTLTFATFHTLAWLFRLWRSPGEWRRHKPVQGEALYRRFTTFERSLHLTMLLSFFILAITGMMLKFSYAGWAQALADLVGGFATTGVLHRLAALTLITVFITHLVDVYRRKQASDKSWREFIFSDTSLIFNKTDGREFIQSIKWFFGRGPRPNYGRYTYWEKFDYFAVFWGMFIIGSTGLLLWFPEAFTIILPGWTVNVATILHSDEALLAVAFIFTVHFFNTHFRPDKFPMDPVIFTGRVAVEELKHDKPREYEKLVQRGELRRNLVSPYPTRVQKAFRIFGFTALGIGLTLIILIVYSMLSIYV
;
A
#
# COMPACT_ATOMS: atom_id res chain seq x y z
N MET A 1 0.42 46.12 -37.46
CA MET A 1 1.59 45.66 -38.22
C MET A 1 1.07 44.60 -39.17
N ILE A 2 0.93 44.94 -40.45
CA ILE A 2 1.92 44.64 -41.50
C ILE A 2 1.88 43.12 -41.77
N GLU A 3 1.06 42.68 -42.73
CA GLU A 3 1.36 42.62 -44.17
C GLU A 3 2.65 41.86 -44.52
N SER A 4 2.44 40.79 -45.31
CA SER A 4 3.16 40.59 -46.57
C SER A 4 4.69 40.49 -46.53
N PHE A 5 5.21 39.28 -46.27
CA PHE A 5 6.39 38.76 -47.00
C PHE A 5 6.08 37.32 -47.47
N LEU A 6 5.49 37.17 -48.66
CA LEU A 6 6.16 36.78 -49.93
C LEU A 6 6.51 35.29 -49.99
N ARG A 7 6.38 34.52 -51.09
CA ARG A 7 5.72 34.56 -52.42
C ARG A 7 6.47 33.52 -53.28
N LEU A 8 5.91 33.18 -54.47
CA LEU A 8 6.52 32.41 -55.59
C LEU A 8 6.59 30.89 -55.33
N SER A 9 6.30 29.96 -56.26
CA SER A 9 5.99 30.01 -57.73
C SER A 9 5.44 28.63 -58.18
N ARG A 10 4.77 28.38 -59.33
CA ARG A 10 4.37 29.16 -60.54
C ARG A 10 3.27 28.39 -61.35
N LEU A 11 2.47 29.12 -62.14
CA LEU A 11 2.10 28.96 -63.58
C LEU A 11 2.19 27.55 -64.25
N ALA A 12 1.30 27.04 -65.12
CA ALA A 12 0.44 27.66 -66.14
C ALA A 12 -0.49 26.65 -66.90
N GLY A 13 -1.61 27.15 -67.46
CA GLY A 13 -2.26 26.65 -68.69
C GLY A 13 -3.13 25.38 -68.60
N PRO A 14 -3.91 25.02 -69.66
CA PRO A 14 -3.91 25.59 -71.02
C PRO A 14 -5.29 26.04 -71.58
N VAL A 15 -5.26 26.62 -72.79
CA VAL A 15 -6.41 26.94 -73.66
C VAL A 15 -6.04 26.61 -75.12
N LEU A 16 -7.00 26.09 -75.90
CA LEU A 16 -7.08 25.97 -77.38
C LEU A 16 -6.30 24.87 -78.16
N ALA A 17 -7.03 24.34 -79.17
CA ALA A 17 -6.69 23.51 -80.36
C ALA A 17 -7.26 22.07 -80.28
N LEU A 18 -8.37 21.64 -80.93
CA LEU A 18 -9.00 21.92 -82.24
C LEU A 18 -8.30 21.24 -83.44
N ALA A 19 -9.07 20.37 -84.14
CA ALA A 19 -8.80 19.64 -85.40
C ALA A 19 -7.75 18.50 -85.32
N LEU A 20 -8.04 17.23 -85.67
CA LEU A 20 -8.63 16.72 -86.93
C LEU A 20 -9.13 15.27 -86.74
N TRP A 21 -10.36 14.97 -87.19
CA TRP A 21 -10.64 13.84 -88.10
C TRP A 21 -12.06 13.92 -88.64
N SER A 22 -12.19 14.42 -89.87
CA SER A 22 -13.42 14.43 -90.65
C SER A 22 -13.63 13.05 -91.29
N GLY A 23 -14.48 12.22 -90.67
CA GLY A 23 -15.06 11.03 -91.30
C GLY A 23 -16.45 11.35 -91.85
N PHE A 24 -16.68 11.12 -93.14
CA PHE A 24 -17.99 11.33 -93.76
C PHE A 24 -19.03 10.33 -93.21
N ALA A 25 -20.18 10.84 -92.78
CA ALA A 25 -21.41 10.06 -92.65
C ALA A 25 -22.58 10.89 -93.22
N ALA A 26 -23.44 10.23 -94.00
CA ALA A 26 -24.63 10.82 -94.61
C ALA A 26 -25.68 11.19 -93.53
N PRO A 27 -26.73 11.97 -93.87
CA PRO A 27 -27.92 12.01 -93.03
C PRO A 27 -28.45 10.58 -92.87
N ALA A 28 -28.50 10.08 -91.64
CA ALA A 28 -29.15 8.82 -91.33
C ALA A 28 -30.67 9.06 -91.37
N GLU A 29 -31.30 8.61 -92.45
CA GLU A 29 -32.76 8.48 -92.52
C GLU A 29 -33.22 7.51 -91.42
N GLY A 30 -34.29 7.87 -90.68
CA GLY A 30 -35.02 6.91 -89.85
C GLY A 30 -34.92 7.05 -88.33
N GLN A 31 -35.03 8.26 -87.77
CA GLN A 31 -35.43 8.42 -86.37
C GLN A 31 -36.95 8.63 -86.29
N GLN A 32 -37.71 7.55 -86.06
CA GLN A 32 -39.14 7.61 -85.83
C GLN A 32 -39.39 8.02 -84.37
N GLY A 33 -39.97 9.20 -84.16
CA GLY A 33 -40.42 9.63 -82.83
C GLY A 33 -41.68 8.87 -82.38
N ASN A 34 -42.07 9.07 -81.12
CA ASN A 34 -43.26 8.46 -80.52
C ASN A 34 -44.54 8.75 -81.33
N ASP A 35 -44.58 9.86 -82.06
CA ASP A 35 -45.59 10.29 -83.03
C ASP A 35 -46.14 9.12 -83.85
N LEU A 36 -45.28 8.26 -84.41
CA LEU A 36 -45.72 7.17 -85.29
C LEU A 36 -46.52 6.09 -84.55
N CYS A 37 -46.17 5.83 -83.29
CA CYS A 37 -46.94 4.94 -82.43
C CYS A 37 -48.24 5.62 -82.00
N LEU A 38 -48.17 6.89 -81.58
CA LEU A 38 -49.30 7.68 -81.10
C LEU A 38 -50.36 7.92 -82.19
N MET A 39 -49.99 8.03 -83.47
CA MET A 39 -50.94 8.12 -84.61
C MET A 39 -52.03 7.04 -84.59
N CYS A 40 -51.70 5.83 -84.11
CA CYS A 40 -52.66 4.74 -83.93
C CYS A 40 -53.07 4.61 -82.46
N HIS A 41 -52.11 4.59 -81.54
CA HIS A 41 -52.35 4.25 -80.14
C HIS A 41 -52.99 5.37 -79.30
N ALA A 42 -53.04 6.62 -79.78
CA ALA A 42 -53.79 7.70 -79.12
C ALA A 42 -55.28 7.77 -79.53
N ASN A 43 -55.73 6.95 -80.48
CA ASN A 43 -57.11 6.96 -80.96
C ASN A 43 -57.92 5.75 -80.41
N PRO A 44 -58.77 5.92 -79.38
CA PRO A 44 -59.52 4.81 -78.79
C PRO A 44 -60.46 4.10 -79.77
N ASN A 45 -60.97 4.83 -80.77
CA ASN A 45 -61.92 4.31 -81.75
C ASN A 45 -61.30 3.19 -82.63
N LEU A 46 -59.97 3.10 -82.74
CA LEU A 46 -59.29 2.02 -83.46
C LEU A 46 -59.34 0.67 -82.72
N PHE A 47 -59.66 0.67 -81.42
CA PHE A 47 -59.58 -0.53 -80.58
C PHE A 47 -60.88 -0.89 -79.85
N GLU A 48 -61.99 -0.18 -80.08
CA GLU A 48 -63.30 -0.46 -79.44
C GLU A 48 -63.77 -1.90 -79.62
N SER A 49 -63.49 -2.53 -80.77
CA SER A 49 -63.85 -3.92 -81.05
C SER A 49 -62.78 -4.94 -80.63
N HIS A 50 -61.69 -4.51 -79.98
CA HIS A 50 -60.60 -5.40 -79.57
C HIS A 50 -60.81 -5.90 -78.13
N PRO A 51 -60.66 -7.21 -77.81
CA PRO A 51 -60.89 -7.75 -76.46
C PRO A 51 -60.02 -7.15 -75.35
N ARG A 52 -58.93 -6.47 -75.70
CA ARG A 52 -58.06 -5.70 -74.79
C ARG A 52 -57.95 -4.22 -75.22
N GLY A 53 -59.01 -3.65 -75.78
CA GLY A 53 -58.96 -2.36 -76.46
C GLY A 53 -58.40 -1.23 -75.60
N SER A 54 -58.83 -1.14 -74.34
CA SER A 54 -58.34 -0.17 -73.35
C SER A 54 -56.84 -0.27 -73.06
N ALA A 55 -56.25 -1.47 -73.12
CA ALA A 55 -54.82 -1.69 -72.89
C ALA A 55 -53.93 -1.38 -74.11
N LEU A 56 -54.54 -1.04 -75.25
CA LEU A 56 -53.85 -0.62 -76.48
C LEU A 56 -53.93 0.88 -76.72
N VAL A 57 -54.63 1.63 -75.85
CA VAL A 57 -54.78 3.08 -75.94
C VAL A 57 -53.85 3.76 -74.95
N ILE A 58 -53.09 4.75 -75.41
CA ILE A 58 -52.19 5.58 -74.62
C ILE A 58 -52.40 7.04 -75.01
N SER A 59 -52.58 7.94 -74.04
CA SER A 59 -52.59 9.37 -74.34
C SER A 59 -51.17 9.93 -74.27
N GLU A 60 -50.85 10.85 -75.17
CA GLU A 60 -49.56 11.56 -75.20
C GLU A 60 -49.28 12.22 -73.85
N ALA A 61 -50.26 12.93 -73.29
CA ALA A 61 -50.19 13.55 -71.96
C ALA A 61 -49.94 12.56 -70.80
N THR A 62 -50.40 11.30 -70.92
CA THR A 62 -50.10 10.26 -69.92
C THR A 62 -48.63 9.87 -69.96
N LEU A 63 -48.07 9.72 -71.16
CA LEU A 63 -46.66 9.38 -71.34
C LEU A 63 -45.75 10.54 -70.95
N GLU A 64 -46.09 11.78 -71.37
CA GLU A 64 -45.36 13.01 -71.00
C GLU A 64 -45.32 13.22 -69.47
N ALA A 65 -46.41 12.92 -68.75
CA ALA A 65 -46.46 13.02 -67.29
C ALA A 65 -45.70 11.91 -66.54
N SER A 66 -45.18 10.91 -67.26
CA SER A 66 -44.38 9.82 -66.68
C SER A 66 -42.90 10.16 -66.60
N VAL A 67 -42.17 9.47 -65.72
CA VAL A 67 -40.70 9.61 -65.57
C VAL A 67 -39.92 9.25 -66.83
N HIS A 68 -40.52 8.47 -67.72
CA HIS A 68 -39.91 8.07 -68.99
C HIS A 68 -40.22 9.07 -70.12
N GLY A 69 -41.36 9.75 -70.08
CA GLY A 69 -41.64 10.92 -70.92
C GLY A 69 -40.70 12.09 -70.59
N ASP A 70 -40.60 12.42 -69.29
CA ASP A 70 -39.61 13.35 -68.70
C ASP A 70 -38.18 13.09 -69.21
N ALA A 71 -37.81 11.81 -69.34
CA ALA A 71 -36.48 11.36 -69.75
C ALA A 71 -36.30 11.21 -71.27
N GLY A 72 -37.35 11.44 -72.07
CA GLY A 72 -37.31 11.34 -73.54
C GLY A 72 -37.20 9.91 -74.07
N VAL A 73 -37.65 8.90 -73.33
CA VAL A 73 -37.62 7.47 -73.73
C VAL A 73 -38.63 7.23 -74.85
N LEU A 74 -38.23 6.50 -75.90
CA LEU A 74 -39.09 6.19 -77.02
C LEU A 74 -39.90 4.91 -76.77
N CYS A 75 -41.10 4.81 -77.36
CA CYS A 75 -41.95 3.63 -77.25
C CYS A 75 -41.20 2.34 -77.67
N THR A 76 -40.32 2.44 -78.67
CA THR A 76 -39.50 1.32 -79.18
C THR A 76 -38.37 0.89 -78.25
N ASP A 77 -37.96 1.73 -77.30
CA ASP A 77 -36.87 1.42 -76.36
C ASP A 77 -37.33 0.36 -75.35
N CYS A 78 -38.58 0.46 -74.88
CA CYS A 78 -39.25 -0.54 -74.05
C CYS A 78 -39.94 -1.63 -74.87
N HIS A 79 -40.69 -1.28 -75.92
CA HIS A 79 -41.40 -2.26 -76.77
C HIS A 79 -40.55 -2.75 -77.95
N ARG A 80 -39.41 -3.37 -77.63
CA ARG A 80 -38.48 -3.88 -78.63
C ARG A 80 -39.13 -4.94 -79.53
N GLY A 81 -38.88 -4.82 -80.84
CA GLY A 81 -39.48 -5.69 -81.87
C GLY A 81 -40.90 -5.31 -82.30
N MET A 82 -41.56 -4.34 -81.64
CA MET A 82 -42.89 -3.84 -82.04
C MET A 82 -42.80 -2.78 -83.15
N SER A 83 -42.22 -3.17 -84.29
CA SER A 83 -42.26 -2.37 -85.52
C SER A 83 -43.62 -2.54 -86.25
N PHE A 84 -44.02 -1.56 -87.06
CA PHE A 84 -45.22 -1.68 -87.91
C PHE A 84 -44.85 -2.27 -89.29
N PRO A 85 -45.58 -3.29 -89.81
CA PRO A 85 -46.73 -3.97 -89.21
C PRO A 85 -46.35 -4.87 -88.03
N HIS A 86 -47.14 -4.80 -86.95
CA HIS A 86 -46.87 -5.50 -85.69
C HIS A 86 -46.77 -7.02 -85.82
N PRO A 87 -45.91 -7.70 -85.03
CA PRO A 87 -45.84 -9.16 -84.99
C PRO A 87 -47.19 -9.85 -84.70
N GLU A 88 -47.27 -11.14 -85.01
CA GLU A 88 -48.40 -12.00 -84.61
C GLU A 88 -48.61 -11.97 -83.09
N PRO A 89 -49.84 -12.03 -82.55
CA PRO A 89 -50.11 -11.85 -81.12
C PRO A 89 -49.32 -12.78 -80.18
N ALA A 90 -48.97 -13.99 -80.63
CA ALA A 90 -48.17 -14.95 -79.87
C ALA A 90 -46.67 -14.61 -79.77
N GLN A 91 -46.21 -13.58 -80.50
CA GLN A 91 -44.80 -13.17 -80.61
C GLN A 91 -44.56 -11.72 -80.15
N ARG A 92 -45.56 -11.08 -79.52
CA ARG A 92 -45.44 -9.69 -79.01
C ARG A 92 -44.83 -9.71 -77.60
N PRO A 93 -43.58 -9.25 -77.41
CA PRO A 93 -43.03 -9.13 -76.06
C PRO A 93 -43.73 -8.01 -75.27
N GLY A 94 -43.74 -8.15 -73.95
CA GLY A 94 -44.05 -7.04 -73.05
C GLY A 94 -42.94 -5.97 -73.06
N PRO A 95 -43.10 -4.87 -72.31
CA PRO A 95 -42.05 -3.87 -72.18
C PRO A 95 -40.81 -4.46 -71.49
N ASP A 96 -39.65 -4.32 -72.13
CA ASP A 96 -38.36 -4.74 -71.59
C ASP A 96 -37.74 -3.61 -70.73
N CYS A 97 -37.62 -3.86 -69.43
CA CYS A 97 -37.06 -2.92 -68.46
C CYS A 97 -35.54 -3.13 -68.22
N SER A 98 -34.99 -4.29 -68.62
CA SER A 98 -33.64 -4.75 -68.22
C SER A 98 -32.51 -3.85 -68.70
N LEU A 99 -32.77 -3.07 -69.76
CA LEU A 99 -31.79 -2.31 -70.52
C LEU A 99 -31.33 -1.03 -69.83
N CYS A 100 -32.16 -0.52 -68.90
CA CYS A 100 -31.90 0.67 -68.10
C CYS A 100 -32.06 0.39 -66.60
N HIS A 101 -32.72 -0.71 -66.24
CA HIS A 101 -32.94 -1.17 -64.86
C HIS A 101 -32.41 -2.60 -64.67
N ASP A 102 -31.18 -2.86 -65.10
CA ASP A 102 -30.54 -4.18 -65.05
C ASP A 102 -30.47 -4.70 -63.60
N ASP A 103 -29.89 -3.92 -62.69
CA ASP A 103 -29.78 -4.25 -61.26
C ASP A 103 -31.14 -4.61 -60.63
N GLN A 104 -32.18 -3.81 -60.89
CA GLN A 104 -33.52 -4.04 -60.35
C GLN A 104 -34.20 -5.25 -61.00
N THR A 105 -33.89 -5.52 -62.26
CA THR A 105 -34.37 -6.71 -62.98
C THR A 105 -33.71 -7.98 -62.44
N VAL A 106 -32.40 -7.98 -62.22
CA VAL A 106 -31.65 -9.08 -61.59
C VAL A 106 -32.16 -9.33 -60.17
N GLN A 107 -32.39 -8.28 -59.38
CA GLN A 107 -32.97 -8.39 -58.04
C GLN A 107 -34.39 -8.99 -58.09
N HIS A 108 -35.28 -8.48 -58.95
CA HIS A 108 -36.64 -8.99 -59.08
C HIS A 108 -36.64 -10.47 -59.47
N GLN A 109 -35.88 -10.86 -60.49
CA GLN A 109 -35.75 -12.26 -60.93
C GLN A 109 -35.29 -13.20 -59.81
N ALA A 110 -34.40 -12.73 -58.93
CA ALA A 110 -33.93 -13.51 -57.77
C ALA A 110 -34.93 -13.54 -56.60
N SER A 111 -35.83 -12.57 -56.49
CA SER A 111 -36.86 -12.49 -55.45
C SER A 111 -37.93 -13.59 -55.55
N LEU A 112 -38.69 -13.79 -54.47
CA LEU A 112 -39.85 -14.70 -54.45
C LEU A 112 -40.87 -14.39 -55.56
N HIS A 113 -41.12 -13.11 -55.85
CA HIS A 113 -42.05 -12.69 -56.90
C HIS A 113 -41.54 -12.98 -58.31
N GLY A 114 -40.27 -12.70 -58.60
CA GLY A 114 -39.69 -13.03 -59.92
C GLY A 114 -39.54 -14.53 -60.13
N GLN A 115 -39.20 -15.29 -59.09
CA GLN A 115 -39.20 -16.74 -59.15
C GLN A 115 -40.61 -17.32 -59.37
N ALA A 116 -41.65 -16.74 -58.76
CA ALA A 116 -43.04 -17.15 -59.01
C ALA A 116 -43.46 -16.86 -60.47
N ALA A 117 -43.20 -15.64 -60.95
CA ALA A 117 -43.46 -15.25 -62.35
C ALA A 117 -42.70 -16.15 -63.35
N ALA A 118 -41.44 -16.50 -63.07
CA ALA A 118 -40.64 -17.41 -63.89
C ALA A 118 -41.17 -18.86 -63.90
N ARG A 119 -41.91 -19.28 -62.86
CA ARG A 119 -42.64 -20.56 -62.81
C ARG A 119 -43.99 -20.50 -63.55
N GLY A 120 -44.37 -19.36 -64.12
CA GLY A 120 -45.63 -19.18 -64.85
C GLY A 120 -46.84 -18.86 -63.98
N ASP A 121 -46.62 -18.45 -62.71
CA ASP A 121 -47.69 -17.95 -61.85
C ASP A 121 -48.22 -16.61 -62.39
N THR A 122 -49.51 -16.60 -62.74
CA THR A 122 -50.20 -15.42 -63.30
C THR A 122 -50.56 -14.37 -62.26
N LEU A 123 -50.47 -14.68 -60.96
CA LEU A 123 -50.73 -13.75 -59.86
C LEU A 123 -49.45 -13.07 -59.35
N ALA A 124 -48.27 -13.53 -59.78
CA ALA A 124 -46.99 -12.96 -59.39
C ALA A 124 -46.79 -11.53 -59.97
N PRO A 125 -46.46 -10.53 -59.15
CA PRO A 125 -46.37 -9.14 -59.59
C PRO A 125 -45.13 -8.88 -60.46
N THR A 126 -45.36 -8.24 -61.61
CA THR A 126 -44.31 -7.78 -62.54
C THR A 126 -43.97 -6.30 -62.29
N CYS A 127 -42.91 -5.78 -62.93
CA CYS A 127 -42.50 -4.38 -62.82
C CYS A 127 -43.66 -3.39 -63.03
N VAL A 128 -44.49 -3.62 -64.06
CA VAL A 128 -45.66 -2.78 -64.37
C VAL A 128 -46.83 -2.94 -63.39
N THR A 129 -46.85 -4.03 -62.61
CA THR A 129 -47.85 -4.25 -61.55
C THR A 129 -47.60 -3.33 -60.36
N CYS A 130 -46.32 -3.06 -60.05
CA CYS A 130 -45.90 -2.24 -58.92
C CYS A 130 -45.72 -0.75 -59.26
N HIS A 131 -45.16 -0.43 -60.44
CA HIS A 131 -44.83 0.97 -60.80
C HIS A 131 -45.88 1.68 -61.66
N GLY A 132 -46.84 0.95 -62.24
CA GLY A 132 -47.67 1.46 -63.33
C GLY A 132 -47.11 1.09 -64.71
N SER A 133 -47.78 1.55 -65.76
CA SER A 133 -47.50 1.18 -67.15
C SER A 133 -46.87 2.33 -67.93
N HIS A 134 -47.66 3.11 -68.65
CA HIS A 134 -47.20 4.35 -69.31
C HIS A 134 -47.30 5.58 -68.42
N ASP A 135 -47.78 5.39 -67.18
CA ASP A 135 -48.08 6.38 -66.15
C ASP A 135 -47.10 6.31 -64.96
N MET A 136 -45.92 5.70 -65.15
CA MET A 136 -44.91 5.53 -64.10
C MET A 136 -44.46 6.88 -63.51
N MET A 137 -44.65 7.07 -62.20
CA MET A 137 -44.30 8.29 -61.47
C MET A 137 -43.12 8.07 -60.51
N ARG A 138 -42.35 9.12 -60.21
CA ARG A 138 -41.27 9.07 -59.20
C ARG A 138 -41.85 8.63 -57.85
N HIS A 139 -41.13 7.79 -57.11
CA HIS A 139 -41.49 7.35 -55.75
C HIS A 139 -41.65 8.49 -54.71
N THR A 140 -41.33 9.73 -55.07
CA THR A 140 -41.50 10.94 -54.25
C THR A 140 -42.77 11.71 -54.57
N ASN A 141 -43.48 11.38 -55.67
CA ASN A 141 -44.79 11.94 -55.98
C ASN A 141 -45.86 11.23 -55.13
N PRO A 142 -46.68 11.93 -54.33
CA PRO A 142 -47.76 11.33 -53.54
C PRO A 142 -48.78 10.49 -54.32
N GLU A 143 -48.93 10.74 -55.63
CA GLU A 143 -49.82 9.96 -56.51
C GLU A 143 -49.18 8.65 -57.01
N SER A 144 -47.86 8.47 -56.85
CA SER A 144 -47.16 7.26 -57.28
C SER A 144 -47.56 6.05 -56.42
N PRO A 145 -47.84 4.86 -57.02
CA PRO A 145 -48.08 3.64 -56.27
C PRO A 145 -46.92 3.27 -55.32
N THR A 146 -45.69 3.67 -55.65
CA THR A 146 -44.47 3.40 -54.87
C THR A 146 -44.10 4.53 -53.90
N TYR A 147 -44.97 5.52 -53.71
CA TYR A 147 -44.85 6.49 -52.62
C TYR A 147 -45.02 5.82 -51.25
N VAL A 148 -44.26 6.26 -50.24
CA VAL A 148 -44.16 5.58 -48.93
C VAL A 148 -45.53 5.31 -48.27
N PHE A 149 -46.48 6.25 -48.33
CA PHE A 149 -47.84 6.06 -47.79
C PHE A 149 -48.68 5.05 -48.57
N ASN A 150 -48.37 4.86 -49.86
CA ASN A 150 -49.10 3.98 -50.77
C ASN A 150 -48.56 2.55 -50.75
N ILE A 151 -47.29 2.34 -50.35
CA ILE A 151 -46.61 1.03 -50.33
C ILE A 151 -47.39 -0.05 -49.56
N PRO A 152 -47.87 0.16 -48.32
CA PRO A 152 -48.63 -0.87 -47.61
C PRO A 152 -49.92 -1.27 -48.34
N LEU A 153 -50.61 -0.30 -48.98
CA LEU A 153 -51.79 -0.57 -49.79
C LEU A 153 -51.45 -1.26 -51.12
N LEU A 154 -50.31 -0.91 -51.75
CA LEU A 154 -49.80 -1.55 -52.96
C LEU A 154 -49.51 -3.03 -52.72
N CYS A 155 -48.75 -3.36 -51.67
CA CYS A 155 -48.52 -4.74 -51.23
C CYS A 155 -49.84 -5.41 -50.81
N GLY A 156 -50.70 -4.67 -50.11
CA GLY A 156 -52.03 -5.12 -49.68
C GLY A 156 -52.90 -5.65 -50.82
N ARG A 157 -52.80 -5.12 -52.05
CA ARG A 157 -53.59 -5.60 -53.21
C ARG A 157 -53.49 -7.12 -53.46
N CYS A 158 -52.37 -7.73 -53.07
CA CYS A 158 -52.18 -9.19 -53.14
C CYS A 158 -52.03 -9.84 -51.76
N HIS A 159 -51.63 -9.11 -50.72
CA HIS A 159 -51.35 -9.66 -49.39
C HIS A 159 -52.39 -9.32 -48.30
N HIS A 160 -53.50 -8.67 -48.64
CA HIS A 160 -54.64 -8.53 -47.73
C HIS A 160 -55.51 -9.80 -47.75
N GLU A 161 -56.31 -9.93 -46.70
CA GLU A 161 -57.14 -11.10 -46.44
C GLU A 161 -58.29 -11.16 -47.44
N GLY A 162 -58.48 -12.32 -48.07
CA GLY A 162 -59.53 -12.55 -49.08
C GLY A 162 -59.13 -12.16 -50.50
N THR A 163 -57.87 -11.82 -50.76
CA THR A 163 -57.33 -11.78 -52.12
C THR A 163 -57.19 -13.19 -52.69
N GLU A 164 -57.14 -13.32 -54.03
CA GLU A 164 -56.90 -14.62 -54.67
C GLU A 164 -55.55 -15.22 -54.22
N VAL A 165 -54.52 -14.38 -54.05
CA VAL A 165 -53.20 -14.78 -53.55
C VAL A 165 -53.28 -15.28 -52.10
N SER A 166 -53.92 -14.56 -51.16
CA SER A 166 -54.04 -15.01 -49.76
C SER A 166 -54.91 -16.26 -49.57
N LEU A 167 -55.70 -16.64 -50.57
CA LEU A 167 -56.58 -17.82 -50.54
C LEU A 167 -55.98 -19.05 -51.23
N THR A 168 -54.99 -18.86 -52.12
CA THR A 168 -54.42 -19.93 -52.96
C THR A 168 -52.96 -20.23 -52.67
N HIS A 169 -52.24 -19.32 -52.02
CA HIS A 169 -50.82 -19.45 -51.70
C HIS A 169 -50.59 -19.54 -50.19
N ASP A 170 -49.61 -20.35 -49.80
CA ASP A 170 -49.18 -20.49 -48.40
C ASP A 170 -48.37 -19.24 -47.99
N ILE A 171 -48.95 -18.42 -47.11
CA ILE A 171 -48.35 -17.19 -46.59
C ILE A 171 -48.22 -17.33 -45.07
N PRO A 172 -47.01 -17.24 -44.48
CA PRO A 172 -46.78 -17.52 -43.04
C PRO A 172 -47.44 -16.57 -42.03
N GLN A 173 -48.25 -15.61 -42.45
CA GLN A 173 -48.89 -14.60 -41.61
C GLN A 173 -50.28 -14.25 -42.13
N GLU A 174 -51.24 -14.13 -41.21
CA GLU A 174 -52.60 -13.64 -41.46
C GLU A 174 -52.78 -12.21 -40.91
N GLN A 175 -53.75 -11.48 -41.46
CA GLN A 175 -54.11 -10.10 -41.08
C GLN A 175 -52.94 -9.13 -41.26
N ILE A 176 -52.12 -9.30 -42.32
CA ILE A 176 -50.84 -8.59 -42.46
C ILE A 176 -51.02 -7.08 -42.51
N LEU A 177 -51.95 -6.59 -43.34
CA LEU A 177 -52.20 -5.15 -43.50
C LEU A 177 -52.86 -4.54 -42.26
N GLU A 178 -53.80 -5.25 -41.64
CA GLU A 178 -54.43 -4.82 -40.38
C GLU A 178 -53.40 -4.77 -39.25
N ASN A 179 -52.64 -5.84 -39.05
CA ASN A 179 -51.58 -5.94 -38.06
C ASN A 179 -50.55 -4.80 -38.25
N TYR A 180 -50.05 -4.59 -39.47
CA TYR A 180 -49.13 -3.48 -39.76
C TYR A 180 -49.76 -2.13 -39.41
N SER A 181 -51.04 -1.88 -39.76
CA SER A 181 -51.74 -0.62 -39.46
C SER A 181 -51.89 -0.37 -37.94
N LEU A 182 -51.89 -1.43 -37.13
CA LEU A 182 -51.92 -1.37 -35.67
C LEU A 182 -50.53 -1.25 -35.04
N SER A 183 -49.44 -1.54 -35.77
CA SER A 183 -48.07 -1.40 -35.27
C SER A 183 -47.70 0.07 -35.00
N ILE A 184 -46.59 0.31 -34.28
CA ILE A 184 -46.07 1.68 -34.10
C ILE A 184 -45.68 2.34 -35.43
N HIS A 185 -45.31 1.53 -36.43
CA HIS A 185 -45.04 2.00 -37.78
C HIS A 185 -46.34 2.35 -38.54
N GLY A 186 -47.40 1.57 -38.37
CA GLY A 186 -48.74 1.91 -38.91
C GLY A 186 -49.33 3.16 -38.27
N GLU A 187 -49.16 3.35 -36.96
CA GLU A 187 -49.53 4.57 -36.24
C GLU A 187 -48.75 5.79 -36.76
N GLY A 188 -47.41 5.68 -36.87
CA GLY A 188 -46.55 6.74 -37.41
C GLY A 188 -46.94 7.14 -38.83
N LEU A 189 -47.12 6.16 -39.72
CA LEU A 189 -47.49 6.41 -41.12
C LEU A 189 -48.92 6.94 -41.24
N PHE A 190 -49.94 6.18 -40.82
CA PHE A 190 -51.35 6.49 -41.14
C PHE A 190 -52.01 7.50 -40.21
N ARG A 191 -51.61 7.58 -38.93
CA ARG A 191 -52.26 8.47 -37.94
C ARG A 191 -51.45 9.73 -37.67
N GLN A 192 -50.12 9.65 -37.68
CA GLN A 192 -49.23 10.79 -37.42
C GLN A 192 -48.72 11.45 -38.70
N GLY A 193 -48.88 10.83 -39.87
CA GLY A 193 -48.50 11.43 -41.16
C GLY A 193 -47.00 11.45 -41.41
N LEU A 194 -46.24 10.51 -40.83
CA LEU A 194 -44.77 10.51 -40.87
C LEU A 194 -44.25 9.71 -42.08
N ALA A 195 -43.80 10.44 -43.11
CA ALA A 195 -43.19 9.86 -44.32
C ALA A 195 -41.88 9.08 -44.09
N VAL A 196 -41.25 9.27 -42.92
CA VAL A 196 -39.99 8.62 -42.51
C VAL A 196 -40.19 7.28 -41.80
N THR A 197 -41.45 6.87 -41.58
CA THR A 197 -41.76 5.65 -40.86
C THR A 197 -41.57 4.41 -41.74
N ALA A 198 -41.05 3.33 -41.15
CA ALA A 198 -40.76 2.09 -41.87
C ALA A 198 -42.03 1.45 -42.47
N VAL A 199 -41.92 1.00 -43.72
CA VAL A 199 -42.98 0.32 -44.48
C VAL A 199 -42.51 -1.08 -44.90
N CYS A 200 -43.37 -1.85 -45.58
CA CYS A 200 -43.06 -3.22 -45.99
C CYS A 200 -41.70 -3.35 -46.72
N THR A 201 -41.37 -2.41 -47.60
CA THR A 201 -40.11 -2.39 -48.35
C THR A 201 -38.89 -1.93 -47.53
N SER A 202 -39.09 -1.28 -46.37
CA SER A 202 -38.00 -0.96 -45.43
C SER A 202 -37.44 -2.22 -44.77
N CYS A 203 -38.28 -3.23 -44.54
CA CYS A 203 -37.86 -4.49 -43.95
C CYS A 203 -37.59 -5.59 -44.99
N HIS A 204 -38.43 -5.72 -46.03
CA HIS A 204 -38.33 -6.81 -47.03
C HIS A 204 -37.56 -6.44 -48.30
N THR A 205 -37.06 -5.21 -48.42
CA THR A 205 -36.59 -4.56 -49.68
C THR A 205 -37.72 -4.37 -50.73
N SER A 206 -37.44 -3.61 -51.80
CA SER A 206 -38.41 -3.33 -52.86
C SER A 206 -38.39 -4.32 -54.03
N HIS A 207 -37.19 -4.79 -54.41
CA HIS A 207 -37.00 -5.66 -55.58
C HIS A 207 -36.34 -6.99 -55.25
N PHE A 208 -35.77 -7.17 -54.06
CA PHE A 208 -35.01 -8.37 -53.66
C PHE A 208 -35.67 -9.11 -52.48
N ILE A 209 -37.00 -9.27 -52.55
CA ILE A 209 -37.80 -9.88 -51.49
C ILE A 209 -37.49 -11.39 -51.41
N LEU A 210 -36.78 -11.80 -50.35
CA LEU A 210 -36.35 -13.17 -50.08
C LEU A 210 -37.02 -13.73 -48.81
N PRO A 211 -37.17 -15.06 -48.68
CA PRO A 211 -37.70 -15.66 -47.46
C PRO A 211 -36.75 -15.42 -46.28
N HIS A 212 -37.29 -15.34 -45.06
CA HIS A 212 -36.52 -15.16 -43.81
C HIS A 212 -35.44 -16.23 -43.56
N THR A 213 -35.52 -17.39 -44.21
CA THR A 213 -34.55 -18.48 -44.13
C THR A 213 -33.40 -18.38 -45.13
N ASP A 214 -33.37 -17.37 -46.00
CA ASP A 214 -32.25 -17.10 -46.90
C ASP A 214 -31.27 -16.12 -46.22
N PRO A 215 -29.99 -16.48 -46.00
CA PRO A 215 -29.00 -15.60 -45.36
C PRO A 215 -28.77 -14.25 -46.05
N ARG A 216 -29.25 -14.07 -47.29
CA ARG A 216 -29.19 -12.81 -48.04
C ARG A 216 -30.43 -11.93 -47.83
N SER A 217 -31.44 -12.43 -47.12
CA SER A 217 -32.66 -11.69 -46.79
C SER A 217 -32.38 -10.66 -45.70
N SER A 218 -32.89 -9.44 -45.84
CA SER A 218 -32.82 -8.39 -44.83
C SER A 218 -33.55 -8.74 -43.52
N ILE A 219 -34.42 -9.77 -43.55
CA ILE A 219 -35.13 -10.30 -42.38
C ILE A 219 -34.63 -11.69 -41.94
N HIS A 220 -33.45 -12.12 -42.39
CA HIS A 220 -32.76 -13.26 -41.80
C HIS A 220 -32.28 -12.92 -40.40
N GLU A 221 -32.25 -13.88 -39.46
CA GLU A 221 -31.92 -13.66 -38.04
C GLU A 221 -30.65 -12.81 -37.84
N SER A 222 -29.55 -13.19 -38.52
CA SER A 222 -28.26 -12.49 -38.52
C SER A 222 -28.29 -11.06 -39.07
N ASN A 223 -29.33 -10.69 -39.81
CA ASN A 223 -29.44 -9.43 -40.55
C ASN A 223 -30.51 -8.49 -39.95
N VAL A 224 -31.37 -8.98 -39.04
CA VAL A 224 -32.44 -8.19 -38.43
C VAL A 224 -31.88 -6.95 -37.72
N ALA A 225 -30.81 -7.08 -36.95
CA ALA A 225 -30.17 -5.96 -36.26
C ALA A 225 -29.77 -4.85 -37.25
N ALA A 226 -29.00 -5.21 -38.29
CA ALA A 226 -28.56 -4.29 -39.35
C ALA A 226 -29.71 -3.71 -40.21
N THR A 227 -30.88 -4.33 -40.23
CA THR A 227 -32.10 -3.78 -40.85
C THR A 227 -32.80 -2.78 -39.92
N CYS A 228 -32.88 -3.07 -38.62
CA CYS A 228 -33.52 -2.20 -37.63
C CYS A 228 -32.69 -0.93 -37.34
N THR A 229 -31.37 -1.03 -37.23
CA THR A 229 -30.48 0.11 -36.90
C THR A 229 -30.43 1.18 -37.98
N GLN A 230 -30.87 0.90 -39.22
CA GLN A 230 -31.03 1.90 -40.29
C GLN A 230 -31.94 3.07 -39.88
N CYS A 231 -32.90 2.83 -38.99
CA CYS A 231 -33.77 3.85 -38.40
C CYS A 231 -33.57 4.01 -36.89
N HIS A 232 -33.24 2.93 -36.17
CA HIS A 232 -33.00 2.93 -34.73
C HIS A 232 -31.54 3.20 -34.38
N ALA A 233 -31.00 4.32 -34.87
CA ALA A 233 -29.57 4.66 -34.77
C ALA A 233 -29.04 4.95 -33.35
N LEU A 234 -29.91 5.06 -32.34
CA LEU A 234 -29.56 5.21 -30.92
C LEU A 234 -30.02 4.00 -30.08
N ILE A 235 -30.17 2.81 -30.69
CA ILE A 235 -30.73 1.66 -29.98
C ILE A 235 -29.90 1.26 -28.75
N GLU A 236 -28.58 1.42 -28.81
CA GLU A 236 -27.67 1.18 -27.69
C GLU A 236 -27.95 2.11 -26.49
N ASP A 237 -28.21 3.40 -26.76
CA ASP A 237 -28.49 4.41 -25.73
C ASP A 237 -29.90 4.32 -25.13
N VAL A 238 -30.89 3.85 -25.91
CA VAL A 238 -32.32 3.90 -25.52
C VAL A 238 -32.91 2.53 -25.14
N HIS A 239 -32.20 1.43 -25.41
CA HIS A 239 -32.57 0.15 -24.85
C HIS A 239 -32.36 0.19 -23.32
N ARG A 240 -33.17 -0.56 -22.56
CA ARG A 240 -32.93 -0.66 -21.11
C ARG A 240 -31.59 -1.36 -20.90
N GLN A 241 -30.74 -0.83 -20.02
CA GLN A 241 -29.39 -1.32 -19.70
C GLN A 241 -29.43 -2.67 -18.93
N VAL A 242 -29.98 -3.68 -19.58
CA VAL A 242 -30.04 -5.10 -19.16
C VAL A 242 -29.21 -5.96 -20.09
N ILE A 243 -28.81 -5.42 -21.25
CA ILE A 243 -28.00 -6.08 -22.28
C ILE A 243 -27.06 -5.03 -22.88
N GLU A 244 -25.80 -5.38 -23.07
CA GLU A 244 -24.81 -4.54 -23.76
C GLU A 244 -25.12 -4.46 -25.27
N GLY A 245 -25.49 -3.27 -25.74
CA GLY A 245 -26.01 -3.07 -27.11
C GLY A 245 -25.05 -3.48 -28.22
N GLN A 246 -23.73 -3.33 -27.98
CA GLN A 246 -22.66 -3.69 -28.92
C GLN A 246 -22.68 -5.18 -29.30
N LEU A 247 -23.22 -6.05 -28.45
CA LEU A 247 -23.32 -7.49 -28.73
C LEU A 247 -24.26 -7.80 -29.91
N TRP A 248 -25.24 -6.94 -30.23
CA TRP A 248 -26.06 -7.11 -31.45
C TRP A 248 -25.27 -6.90 -32.74
N GLU A 249 -24.17 -6.14 -32.70
CA GLU A 249 -23.31 -5.89 -33.86
C GLU A 249 -22.10 -6.82 -33.88
N ALA A 250 -21.48 -7.08 -32.72
CA ALA A 250 -20.27 -7.90 -32.60
C ALA A 250 -20.55 -9.41 -32.55
N GLU A 251 -21.60 -9.84 -31.84
CA GLU A 251 -21.91 -11.26 -31.59
C GLU A 251 -23.43 -11.54 -31.68
N PRO A 252 -24.06 -11.45 -32.88
CA PRO A 252 -25.52 -11.39 -33.04
C PRO A 252 -26.33 -12.59 -32.51
N ASN A 253 -25.66 -13.67 -32.11
CA ASN A 253 -26.26 -14.90 -31.58
C ASN A 253 -26.13 -15.03 -30.05
N LYS A 254 -25.41 -14.13 -29.37
CA LYS A 254 -25.29 -14.14 -27.88
C LYS A 254 -26.54 -13.60 -27.18
N ILE A 255 -27.31 -12.76 -27.85
CA ILE A 255 -28.47 -12.07 -27.27
C ILE A 255 -29.67 -12.15 -28.24
N PRO A 256 -30.93 -12.20 -27.72
CA PRO A 256 -32.11 -12.32 -28.57
C PRO A 256 -32.20 -11.19 -29.60
N VAL A 257 -32.57 -11.50 -30.85
CA VAL A 257 -32.74 -10.47 -31.89
C VAL A 257 -33.98 -9.63 -31.61
N CYS A 258 -34.05 -8.42 -32.16
CA CYS A 258 -35.11 -7.46 -31.83
C CYS A 258 -36.53 -8.03 -31.99
N VAL A 259 -36.74 -8.96 -32.94
CA VAL A 259 -38.02 -9.59 -33.22
C VAL A 259 -38.45 -10.69 -32.24
N ASP A 260 -37.53 -11.23 -31.44
CA ASP A 260 -37.85 -12.22 -30.39
C ASP A 260 -38.61 -11.56 -29.24
N CYS A 261 -38.27 -10.31 -28.95
CA CYS A 261 -38.95 -9.48 -27.95
C CYS A 261 -40.15 -8.70 -28.54
N HIS A 262 -40.01 -8.16 -29.76
CA HIS A 262 -40.99 -7.30 -30.42
C HIS A 262 -41.61 -7.94 -31.68
N SER A 263 -42.93 -8.08 -31.74
CA SER A 263 -43.57 -8.57 -32.97
C SER A 263 -43.40 -7.54 -34.11
N PRO A 264 -42.79 -7.90 -35.26
CA PRO A 264 -42.49 -6.94 -36.32
C PRO A 264 -43.73 -6.41 -37.04
N HIS A 265 -44.82 -7.19 -37.03
CA HIS A 265 -46.07 -6.83 -37.70
C HIS A 265 -47.22 -6.51 -36.74
N ARG A 266 -47.16 -6.79 -35.44
CA ARG A 266 -48.31 -6.60 -34.51
C ARG A 266 -48.02 -5.58 -33.42
N ILE A 267 -49.07 -4.96 -32.87
CA ILE A 267 -48.92 -4.05 -31.73
C ILE A 267 -48.49 -4.83 -30.47
N ARG A 268 -47.38 -4.42 -29.86
CA ARG A 268 -47.04 -4.75 -28.47
C ARG A 268 -46.70 -3.46 -27.74
N ARG A 269 -47.63 -2.99 -26.89
CA ARG A 269 -47.25 -2.06 -25.81
C ARG A 269 -46.49 -2.89 -24.78
N VAL A 270 -45.17 -2.72 -24.73
CA VAL A 270 -44.28 -3.62 -24.01
C VAL A 270 -44.43 -3.44 -22.50
N PHE A 271 -45.00 -4.46 -21.85
CA PHE A 271 -44.74 -4.81 -20.45
C PHE A 271 -44.65 -6.34 -20.38
N TYR A 272 -43.59 -6.87 -19.77
CA TYR A 272 -43.25 -8.30 -19.73
C TYR A 272 -44.12 -9.10 -18.74
N ASN A 273 -45.44 -9.14 -18.95
CA ASN A 273 -46.38 -9.87 -18.08
C ASN A 273 -47.08 -11.07 -18.76
N ALA A 274 -46.61 -11.53 -19.93
CA ALA A 274 -47.21 -12.65 -20.66
C ALA A 274 -46.21 -13.34 -21.63
N GLY A 275 -45.30 -14.14 -21.07
CA GLY A 275 -44.37 -15.00 -21.81
C GLY A 275 -43.86 -16.11 -20.89
N ALA A 276 -42.97 -15.74 -19.97
CA ALA A 276 -42.70 -16.50 -18.75
C ALA A 276 -42.57 -15.51 -17.60
N ALA A 277 -43.57 -15.45 -16.72
CA ALA A 277 -43.41 -14.77 -15.44
C ALA A 277 -42.56 -15.65 -14.51
N ASN A 278 -41.92 -15.07 -13.50
CA ASN A 278 -41.21 -15.85 -12.48
C ASN A 278 -42.14 -16.89 -11.82
N GLU A 279 -43.42 -16.55 -11.66
CA GLU A 279 -44.47 -17.46 -11.20
C GLU A 279 -44.57 -18.74 -12.07
N ASP A 280 -44.42 -18.64 -13.39
CA ASP A 280 -44.46 -19.80 -14.29
C ASP A 280 -43.26 -20.73 -14.08
N CYS A 281 -42.09 -20.18 -13.70
CA CYS A 281 -40.91 -20.95 -13.31
C CYS A 281 -41.08 -21.55 -11.90
N PHE A 282 -41.53 -20.76 -10.92
CA PHE A 282 -41.71 -21.19 -9.53
C PHE A 282 -42.74 -22.31 -9.39
N ARG A 283 -43.75 -22.43 -10.27
CA ARG A 283 -44.69 -23.58 -10.29
C ARG A 283 -44.01 -24.97 -10.28
N CYS A 284 -42.78 -25.07 -10.78
CA CYS A 284 -41.94 -26.26 -10.64
C CYS A 284 -40.79 -26.01 -9.66
N HIS A 285 -40.05 -24.91 -9.83
CA HIS A 285 -38.80 -24.70 -9.12
C HIS A 285 -38.96 -24.34 -7.62
N SER A 286 -40.16 -24.06 -7.13
CA SER A 286 -40.41 -23.90 -5.69
C SER A 286 -40.56 -25.23 -4.93
N ASP A 287 -40.41 -26.39 -5.59
CA ASP A 287 -40.49 -27.72 -4.96
C ASP A 287 -39.10 -28.17 -4.45
N PRO A 288 -38.89 -28.34 -3.13
CA PRO A 288 -37.61 -28.77 -2.56
C PRO A 288 -37.13 -30.15 -3.03
N ASP A 289 -38.05 -31.02 -3.47
CA ASP A 289 -37.74 -32.37 -3.93
C ASP A 289 -37.45 -32.40 -5.46
N LEU A 290 -37.50 -31.27 -6.16
CA LEU A 290 -37.22 -31.21 -7.60
C LEU A 290 -35.72 -31.39 -7.87
N THR A 291 -35.38 -32.43 -8.63
CA THR A 291 -34.00 -32.76 -9.03
C THR A 291 -33.91 -33.08 -10.52
N MET A 292 -32.71 -32.98 -11.10
CA MET A 292 -32.38 -33.58 -12.39
C MET A 292 -31.04 -34.32 -12.34
N GLU A 293 -30.80 -35.19 -13.33
CA GLU A 293 -29.49 -35.79 -13.57
C GLU A 293 -28.70 -34.88 -14.53
N ARG A 294 -27.52 -34.42 -14.11
CA ARG A 294 -26.56 -33.64 -14.92
C ARG A 294 -25.19 -34.29 -14.74
N ASP A 295 -24.54 -34.64 -15.86
CA ASP A 295 -23.20 -35.25 -15.89
C ASP A 295 -22.99 -36.51 -15.01
N GLY A 296 -24.09 -37.24 -14.73
CA GLY A 296 -24.10 -38.45 -13.89
C GLY A 296 -24.33 -38.20 -12.41
N GLU A 297 -24.51 -36.94 -11.98
CA GLU A 297 -24.87 -36.57 -10.62
C GLU A 297 -26.32 -36.06 -10.54
N VAL A 298 -26.97 -36.28 -9.38
CA VAL A 298 -28.32 -35.78 -9.11
C VAL A 298 -28.22 -34.40 -8.47
N VAL A 299 -28.58 -33.37 -9.23
CA VAL A 299 -28.54 -31.96 -8.79
C VAL A 299 -29.94 -31.46 -8.42
N PRO A 300 -30.09 -30.69 -7.33
CA PRO A 300 -31.34 -30.04 -6.99
C PRO A 300 -31.64 -28.90 -7.98
N LEU A 301 -32.92 -28.74 -8.31
CA LEU A 301 -33.46 -27.64 -9.11
C LEU A 301 -34.33 -26.68 -8.29
N TYR A 302 -34.40 -26.88 -6.97
CA TYR A 302 -35.12 -26.02 -6.04
C TYR A 302 -34.55 -24.59 -6.02
N VAL A 303 -35.45 -23.61 -6.00
CA VAL A 303 -35.18 -22.19 -5.78
C VAL A 303 -36.14 -21.69 -4.72
N ASP A 304 -35.61 -21.11 -3.64
CA ASP A 304 -36.42 -20.46 -2.61
C ASP A 304 -36.96 -19.12 -3.14
N GLU A 305 -38.26 -19.10 -3.47
CA GLU A 305 -38.98 -17.92 -3.96
C GLU A 305 -38.84 -16.73 -2.99
N GLY A 306 -38.90 -16.98 -1.68
CA GLY A 306 -38.79 -15.95 -0.66
C GLY A 306 -37.40 -15.35 -0.56
N ALA A 307 -36.34 -16.17 -0.72
CA ALA A 307 -34.96 -15.70 -0.77
C ALA A 307 -34.66 -14.93 -2.06
N TYR A 308 -35.18 -15.40 -3.21
CA TYR A 308 -35.01 -14.72 -4.49
C TYR A 308 -35.64 -13.32 -4.50
N TYR A 309 -36.87 -13.14 -4.00
CA TYR A 309 -37.49 -11.81 -3.90
C TYR A 309 -36.87 -10.90 -2.81
N GLN A 310 -35.91 -11.40 -2.03
CA GLN A 310 -35.06 -10.62 -1.12
C GLN A 310 -33.65 -10.35 -1.70
N SER A 311 -33.35 -10.90 -2.88
CA SER A 311 -32.09 -10.66 -3.60
C SER A 311 -32.08 -9.31 -4.32
N GLN A 312 -30.91 -8.88 -4.78
CA GLN A 312 -30.78 -7.72 -5.68
C GLN A 312 -31.33 -7.99 -7.10
N HIS A 313 -31.57 -9.26 -7.44
CA HIS A 313 -32.16 -9.68 -8.71
C HIS A 313 -33.68 -9.92 -8.63
N ALA A 314 -34.34 -9.47 -7.55
CA ALA A 314 -35.79 -9.65 -7.33
C ALA A 314 -36.68 -9.04 -8.44
N GLU A 315 -36.19 -8.01 -9.17
CA GLU A 315 -36.87 -7.42 -10.32
C GLU A 315 -36.40 -8.00 -11.68
N THR A 316 -35.37 -8.85 -11.69
CA THR A 316 -34.77 -9.46 -12.90
C THR A 316 -35.37 -10.84 -13.14
N GLY A 317 -36.28 -10.95 -14.11
CA GLY A 317 -37.02 -12.19 -14.35
C GLY A 317 -36.13 -13.38 -14.73
N CYS A 318 -36.52 -14.60 -14.35
CA CYS A 318 -35.68 -15.81 -14.49
C CYS A 318 -35.16 -16.02 -15.93
N ALA A 319 -35.99 -15.74 -16.93
CA ALA A 319 -35.64 -15.85 -18.35
C ALA A 319 -34.64 -14.77 -18.86
N GLN A 320 -34.34 -13.74 -18.07
CA GLN A 320 -33.32 -12.74 -18.39
C GLN A 320 -31.91 -13.24 -18.02
N CYS A 321 -31.79 -14.10 -17.01
CA CYS A 321 -30.54 -14.77 -16.65
C CYS A 321 -30.39 -16.13 -17.36
N HIS A 322 -31.49 -16.88 -17.53
CA HIS A 322 -31.53 -18.13 -18.28
C HIS A 322 -31.95 -17.87 -19.74
N THR A 323 -31.09 -17.23 -20.53
CA THR A 323 -31.38 -16.82 -21.92
C THR A 323 -31.79 -17.95 -22.87
N ASP A 324 -31.41 -19.20 -22.56
CA ASP A 324 -31.67 -20.38 -23.41
C ASP A 324 -33.10 -20.94 -23.25
N VAL A 325 -33.89 -20.42 -22.30
CA VAL A 325 -35.32 -20.78 -22.19
C VAL A 325 -36.11 -20.05 -23.28
N THR A 326 -37.08 -20.73 -23.89
CA THR A 326 -37.92 -20.14 -24.94
C THR A 326 -39.23 -19.63 -24.33
N PRO A 327 -39.44 -18.32 -24.09
CA PRO A 327 -40.60 -17.83 -23.33
C PRO A 327 -41.92 -17.89 -24.09
N SER A 328 -41.91 -18.29 -25.37
CA SER A 328 -43.11 -18.57 -26.16
C SER A 328 -43.64 -19.99 -26.00
N LEU A 329 -42.89 -20.91 -25.38
CA LEU A 329 -43.29 -22.30 -25.14
C LEU A 329 -44.11 -22.45 -23.84
N LEU A 330 -45.38 -22.03 -23.90
CA LEU A 330 -46.34 -21.98 -22.78
C LEU A 330 -46.47 -23.26 -21.91
N ALA A 331 -46.07 -24.44 -22.41
CA ALA A 331 -46.17 -25.70 -21.68
C ALA A 331 -44.92 -26.07 -20.87
N ARG A 332 -43.73 -25.65 -21.32
CA ARG A 332 -42.44 -25.85 -20.63
C ARG A 332 -41.37 -24.95 -21.28
N PRO A 333 -41.22 -23.69 -20.84
CA PRO A 333 -40.27 -22.74 -21.44
C PRO A 333 -38.81 -23.26 -21.49
N CYS A 334 -38.43 -24.06 -20.49
CA CYS A 334 -37.11 -24.70 -20.39
C CYS A 334 -36.94 -26.02 -21.19
N SER A 335 -37.89 -26.40 -22.06
CA SER A 335 -37.72 -27.65 -22.85
C SER A 335 -36.68 -27.56 -23.95
N THR A 336 -36.24 -26.35 -24.31
CA THR A 336 -35.17 -26.09 -25.28
C THR A 336 -33.78 -26.04 -24.64
N SER A 337 -33.71 -25.81 -23.32
CA SER A 337 -32.47 -25.55 -22.57
C SER A 337 -32.01 -26.79 -21.79
N VAL A 338 -30.94 -27.45 -22.23
CA VAL A 338 -30.26 -28.52 -21.47
C VAL A 338 -28.74 -28.46 -21.67
N ALA A 339 -28.05 -27.41 -21.18
CA ALA A 339 -26.58 -27.42 -21.04
C ALA A 339 -26.01 -26.26 -20.19
N SER A 340 -26.33 -25.02 -20.53
CA SER A 340 -25.57 -23.83 -20.13
C SER A 340 -25.63 -23.50 -18.63
N ASN A 341 -24.64 -22.73 -18.19
CA ASN A 341 -24.66 -21.97 -16.94
C ASN A 341 -25.03 -20.50 -17.25
N VAL A 342 -25.53 -19.77 -16.26
CA VAL A 342 -25.86 -18.34 -16.41
C VAL A 342 -24.58 -17.54 -16.65
N ASP A 343 -24.54 -16.77 -17.73
CA ASP A 343 -23.47 -15.82 -18.00
C ASP A 343 -23.80 -14.47 -17.34
N CYS A 344 -23.03 -14.12 -16.30
CA CYS A 344 -23.19 -12.86 -15.59
C CYS A 344 -22.73 -11.66 -16.41
N ALA A 345 -21.88 -11.83 -17.43
CA ALA A 345 -21.32 -10.74 -18.22
C ALA A 345 -22.38 -9.96 -19.00
N ILE A 346 -23.52 -10.59 -19.33
CA ILE A 346 -24.67 -9.97 -20.00
C ILE A 346 -25.15 -8.68 -19.29
N CYS A 347 -25.05 -8.65 -17.95
CA CYS A 347 -25.37 -7.49 -17.11
C CYS A 347 -24.16 -6.92 -16.34
N HIS A 348 -23.10 -7.70 -16.15
CA HIS A 348 -21.93 -7.38 -15.32
C HIS A 348 -20.61 -7.55 -16.08
N ALA A 349 -20.55 -7.07 -17.33
CA ALA A 349 -19.37 -7.17 -18.19
C ALA A 349 -18.06 -6.72 -17.50
N GLU A 350 -18.05 -5.55 -16.84
CA GLU A 350 -16.86 -5.04 -16.15
C GLU A 350 -16.44 -5.91 -14.94
N PRO A 351 -17.31 -6.27 -13.97
CA PRO A 351 -16.95 -7.20 -12.90
C PRO A 351 -16.43 -8.56 -13.41
N VAL A 352 -17.04 -9.13 -14.45
CA VAL A 352 -16.60 -10.42 -15.02
C VAL A 352 -15.24 -10.28 -15.72
N ALA A 353 -15.05 -9.27 -16.57
CA ALA A 353 -13.78 -9.02 -17.23
C ALA A 353 -12.64 -8.74 -16.23
N ASN A 354 -12.94 -8.06 -15.11
CA ASN A 354 -11.97 -7.92 -14.02
C ASN A 354 -11.63 -9.28 -13.40
N TYR A 355 -12.64 -10.10 -13.07
CA TYR A 355 -12.46 -11.42 -12.45
C TYR A 355 -11.59 -12.34 -13.32
N GLU A 356 -11.83 -12.37 -14.64
CA GLU A 356 -11.03 -13.13 -15.61
C GLU A 356 -9.55 -12.71 -15.65
N LEU A 357 -9.25 -11.43 -15.34
CA LEU A 357 -7.88 -10.91 -15.21
C LEU A 357 -7.28 -11.14 -13.82
N GLY A 358 -8.09 -11.40 -12.80
CA GLY A 358 -7.67 -11.71 -11.43
C GLY A 358 -7.10 -13.12 -11.30
N VAL A 359 -6.31 -13.36 -10.24
CA VAL A 359 -5.69 -14.68 -10.00
C VAL A 359 -6.74 -15.79 -9.82
N HIS A 360 -7.90 -15.49 -9.23
CA HIS A 360 -8.96 -16.49 -9.10
C HIS A 360 -9.57 -16.88 -10.47
N GLY A 361 -9.88 -15.91 -11.34
CA GLY A 361 -10.43 -16.20 -12.67
C GLY A 361 -9.43 -16.87 -13.60
N MET A 362 -8.15 -16.48 -13.55
CA MET A 362 -7.09 -17.18 -14.30
C MET A 362 -6.98 -18.65 -13.87
N LEU A 363 -6.97 -18.96 -12.57
CA LEU A 363 -6.92 -20.35 -12.09
C LEU A 363 -8.21 -21.12 -12.43
N ALA A 364 -9.37 -20.49 -12.35
CA ALA A 364 -10.64 -21.10 -12.76
C ALA A 364 -10.67 -21.43 -14.26
N ALA A 365 -10.13 -20.54 -15.11
CA ALA A 365 -9.97 -20.77 -16.55
C ALA A 365 -8.97 -21.89 -16.89
N GLU A 366 -7.95 -22.10 -16.05
CA GLU A 366 -7.04 -23.26 -16.12
C GLU A 366 -7.70 -24.58 -15.67
N GLY A 367 -8.93 -24.54 -15.13
CA GLY A 367 -9.66 -25.71 -14.65
C GLY A 367 -9.22 -26.18 -13.26
N ASP A 368 -8.67 -25.30 -12.44
CA ASP A 368 -8.24 -25.59 -11.07
C ASP A 368 -9.45 -25.82 -10.14
N PRO A 369 -9.59 -27.00 -9.50
CA PRO A 369 -10.76 -27.33 -8.69
C PRO A 369 -10.82 -26.61 -7.32
N ASP A 370 -9.74 -25.94 -6.87
CA ASP A 370 -9.78 -25.11 -5.66
C ASP A 370 -9.89 -23.60 -5.96
N ALA A 371 -10.01 -23.19 -7.24
CA ALA A 371 -10.17 -21.78 -7.61
C ALA A 371 -11.61 -21.32 -7.35
N PRO A 372 -11.83 -20.22 -6.60
CA PRO A 372 -13.17 -19.73 -6.34
C PRO A 372 -13.77 -19.06 -7.58
N THR A 373 -15.04 -19.36 -7.82
CA THR A 373 -15.88 -18.76 -8.86
C THR A 373 -16.68 -17.59 -8.29
N CYS A 374 -17.42 -16.88 -9.15
CA CYS A 374 -18.40 -15.88 -8.74
C CYS A 374 -19.35 -16.41 -7.64
N LEU A 375 -19.70 -17.70 -7.69
CA LEU A 375 -20.74 -18.34 -6.86
C LEU A 375 -20.19 -18.90 -5.52
N ASP A 376 -18.89 -18.79 -5.28
CA ASP A 376 -18.28 -19.05 -3.97
C ASP A 376 -18.30 -17.80 -3.07
N CYS A 377 -18.42 -16.63 -3.70
CA CYS A 377 -18.50 -15.29 -3.09
C CYS A 377 -19.93 -14.72 -3.09
N HIS A 378 -20.68 -14.94 -4.17
CA HIS A 378 -22.08 -14.54 -4.35
C HIS A 378 -23.01 -15.75 -4.32
N ASP A 379 -24.33 -15.54 -4.23
CA ASP A 379 -25.34 -16.61 -4.18
C ASP A 379 -26.13 -16.69 -5.50
N TYR A 380 -26.31 -17.91 -6.01
CA TYR A 380 -27.01 -18.23 -7.27
C TYR A 380 -28.33 -17.45 -7.47
N HIS A 381 -29.18 -17.42 -6.45
CA HIS A 381 -30.53 -16.83 -6.55
C HIS A 381 -30.86 -15.87 -5.41
N ALA A 382 -30.10 -15.88 -4.31
CA ALA A 382 -30.29 -15.04 -3.13
C ALA A 382 -29.18 -13.99 -2.93
N THR A 383 -28.47 -13.58 -4.00
CA THR A 383 -27.41 -12.56 -3.94
C THR A 383 -27.92 -11.26 -3.33
N GLN A 384 -27.26 -10.82 -2.25
CA GLN A 384 -27.55 -9.60 -1.51
C GLN A 384 -26.49 -8.53 -1.76
N ASP A 385 -26.89 -7.28 -1.63
CA ASP A 385 -26.00 -6.13 -1.71
C ASP A 385 -24.98 -6.09 -0.56
N ASN A 386 -23.81 -5.50 -0.81
CA ASN A 386 -22.72 -5.38 0.15
C ASN A 386 -23.03 -4.44 1.34
N LEU A 387 -24.15 -3.70 1.31
CA LEU A 387 -24.65 -2.94 2.47
C LEU A 387 -25.55 -3.77 3.39
N THR A 388 -25.98 -4.97 2.96
CA THR A 388 -26.89 -5.84 3.73
C THR A 388 -26.11 -6.69 4.73
N PRO A 389 -26.33 -6.59 6.06
CA PRO A 389 -25.49 -7.27 7.06
C PRO A 389 -25.45 -8.81 7.01
N THR A 390 -26.42 -9.43 6.33
CA THR A 390 -26.48 -10.88 6.07
C THR A 390 -25.75 -11.31 4.80
N SER A 391 -25.33 -10.38 3.94
CA SER A 391 -24.58 -10.68 2.71
C SER A 391 -23.17 -11.19 3.04
N PRO A 392 -22.65 -12.22 2.33
CA PRO A 392 -21.26 -12.66 2.45
C PRO A 392 -20.25 -11.53 2.16
N THR A 393 -20.60 -10.61 1.26
CA THR A 393 -19.75 -9.49 0.80
C THR A 393 -19.90 -8.22 1.65
N PHE A 394 -20.75 -8.24 2.69
CA PHE A 394 -20.82 -7.14 3.66
C PHE A 394 -19.46 -6.94 4.34
N PRO A 395 -18.93 -5.71 4.53
CA PRO A 395 -17.54 -5.49 4.97
C PRO A 395 -17.12 -6.28 6.21
N ARG A 396 -18.02 -6.45 7.19
CA ARG A 396 -17.75 -7.23 8.41
C ARG A 396 -17.57 -8.73 8.16
N ASN A 397 -18.21 -9.25 7.10
CA ASN A 397 -18.25 -10.66 6.74
C ASN A 397 -17.14 -11.04 5.74
N VAL A 398 -16.62 -10.07 4.96
CA VAL A 398 -15.51 -10.26 4.00
C VAL A 398 -14.30 -11.03 4.59
N PRO A 399 -13.78 -10.72 5.79
CA PRO A 399 -12.66 -11.49 6.36
C PRO A 399 -12.98 -12.98 6.58
N ASP A 400 -14.24 -13.32 6.85
CA ASP A 400 -14.69 -14.71 7.03
C ASP A 400 -15.01 -15.40 5.70
N LEU A 401 -15.45 -14.63 4.69
CA LEU A 401 -15.60 -15.09 3.31
C LEU A 401 -14.23 -15.50 2.74
N CYS A 402 -13.24 -14.59 2.75
CA CYS A 402 -11.88 -14.89 2.28
C CYS A 402 -11.23 -16.03 3.08
N ALA A 403 -11.54 -16.13 4.38
CA ALA A 403 -11.03 -17.20 5.25
C ALA A 403 -11.53 -18.61 4.90
N LYS A 404 -12.55 -18.78 4.03
CA LYS A 404 -12.92 -20.11 3.51
C LYS A 404 -11.76 -20.76 2.75
N CYS A 405 -10.93 -19.96 2.07
CA CYS A 405 -9.84 -20.46 1.22
C CYS A 405 -8.44 -20.02 1.71
N HIS A 406 -8.33 -18.86 2.38
CA HIS A 406 -7.05 -18.27 2.80
C HIS A 406 -6.68 -18.50 4.28
N ARG A 407 -7.50 -19.22 5.05
CA ARG A 407 -7.14 -19.63 6.42
C ARG A 407 -6.11 -20.77 6.39
N GLU A 408 -5.20 -20.80 7.36
CA GLU A 408 -4.24 -21.90 7.52
C GLU A 408 -4.92 -23.27 7.48
N GLY A 409 -4.47 -24.12 6.54
CA GLY A 409 -5.03 -25.45 6.29
C GLY A 409 -5.93 -25.53 5.06
N GLU A 410 -6.49 -24.43 4.57
CA GLU A 410 -7.38 -24.39 3.39
C GLU A 410 -6.60 -24.28 2.05
N PRO A 411 -7.21 -24.59 0.90
CA PRO A 411 -6.48 -24.74 -0.36
C PRO A 411 -5.68 -23.50 -0.81
N GLY A 412 -6.26 -22.31 -0.71
CA GLY A 412 -5.58 -21.05 -1.04
C GLY A 412 -4.37 -20.79 -0.13
N ALA A 413 -4.50 -21.04 1.18
CA ALA A 413 -3.39 -20.91 2.12
C ALA A 413 -2.26 -21.92 1.86
N ARG A 414 -2.55 -23.14 1.36
CA ARG A 414 -1.52 -24.13 1.00
C ARG A 414 -0.67 -23.71 -0.20
N ARG A 415 -1.19 -22.82 -1.04
CA ARG A 415 -0.51 -22.30 -2.26
C ARG A 415 0.36 -21.08 -1.95
N LEU A 416 0.04 -20.33 -0.89
CA LEU A 416 0.77 -19.15 -0.43
C LEU A 416 2.07 -19.52 0.29
N ILE A 417 3.10 -19.88 -0.47
CA ILE A 417 4.47 -20.00 0.03
C ILE A 417 5.04 -18.58 0.23
N SER A 418 4.98 -18.06 1.45
CA SER A 418 5.60 -16.78 1.84
C SER A 418 6.45 -16.95 3.10
N ASP A 419 7.47 -16.11 3.26
CA ASP A 419 8.38 -16.12 4.42
C ASP A 419 7.74 -15.63 5.73
N VAL A 420 6.42 -15.39 5.74
CA VAL A 420 5.65 -14.95 6.92
C VAL A 420 5.05 -16.16 7.63
N PRO A 421 5.45 -16.47 8.89
CA PRO A 421 4.85 -17.58 9.62
C PRO A 421 3.47 -17.20 10.18
N ARG A 422 2.50 -18.09 9.95
CA ARG A 422 1.15 -18.20 10.54
C ARG A 422 0.06 -17.35 9.86
N ASP A 423 -1.04 -18.07 9.59
CA ASP A 423 -2.37 -17.63 9.18
C ASP A 423 -2.60 -16.10 9.03
N ILE A 424 -2.84 -15.68 7.78
CA ILE A 424 -3.06 -14.27 7.42
C ILE A 424 -4.36 -13.71 8.03
N VAL A 425 -5.36 -14.57 8.27
CA VAL A 425 -6.67 -14.16 8.79
C VAL A 425 -6.59 -13.73 10.26
N PRO A 426 -6.04 -14.53 11.22
CA PRO A 426 -5.68 -14.07 12.55
C PRO A 426 -4.78 -12.83 12.57
N SER A 427 -3.82 -12.73 11.66
CA SER A 427 -2.95 -11.54 11.57
C SER A 427 -3.78 -10.28 11.31
N TYR A 428 -4.58 -10.28 10.24
CA TYR A 428 -5.51 -9.18 9.93
C TYR A 428 -6.47 -8.90 11.10
N ARG A 429 -7.08 -9.93 11.70
CA ARG A 429 -7.99 -9.80 12.85
C ARG A 429 -7.33 -9.12 14.06
N MET A 430 -6.03 -9.31 14.26
CA MET A 430 -5.26 -8.70 15.35
C MET A 430 -4.76 -7.28 15.05
N SER A 431 -4.73 -6.88 13.78
CA SER A 431 -4.40 -5.52 13.33
C SER A 431 -5.43 -4.48 13.80
N ILE A 432 -5.09 -3.20 13.70
CA ILE A 432 -6.05 -2.13 14.02
C ILE A 432 -7.25 -2.09 13.06
N HIS A 433 -7.08 -2.53 11.81
CA HIS A 433 -8.19 -2.65 10.86
C HIS A 433 -9.15 -3.78 11.27
N GLY A 434 -8.63 -4.98 11.52
CA GLY A 434 -9.44 -6.11 12.01
C GLY A 434 -10.17 -5.80 13.32
N LYS A 435 -9.52 -5.10 14.26
CA LYS A 435 -10.17 -4.67 15.52
C LYS A 435 -11.20 -3.56 15.33
N GLY A 436 -10.94 -2.59 14.44
CA GLY A 436 -11.91 -1.56 14.07
C GLY A 436 -13.18 -2.18 13.50
N LEU A 437 -13.02 -3.12 12.57
CA LEU A 437 -14.12 -3.81 11.91
C LEU A 437 -14.88 -4.78 12.84
N LEU A 438 -14.18 -5.69 13.53
CA LEU A 438 -14.78 -6.84 14.21
C LEU A 438 -15.09 -6.59 15.69
N GLU A 439 -14.22 -5.87 16.41
CA GLU A 439 -14.42 -5.54 17.83
C GLU A 439 -15.21 -4.23 18.00
N SER A 440 -14.92 -3.22 17.17
CA SER A 440 -15.54 -1.88 17.27
C SER A 440 -16.75 -1.69 16.33
N GLY A 441 -16.98 -2.62 15.38
CA GLY A 441 -18.12 -2.59 14.47
C GLY A 441 -18.07 -1.51 13.38
N LEU A 442 -16.89 -0.94 13.12
CA LEU A 442 -16.70 0.13 12.14
C LEU A 442 -16.62 -0.45 10.72
N VAL A 443 -17.76 -0.50 10.03
CA VAL A 443 -17.87 -1.05 8.65
C VAL A 443 -17.16 -0.24 7.56
N VAL A 444 -16.69 0.97 7.89
CA VAL A 444 -15.83 1.81 7.04
C VAL A 444 -14.33 1.50 7.19
N THR A 445 -13.98 0.43 7.91
CA THR A 445 -12.59 0.03 8.12
C THR A 445 -12.14 -0.89 6.98
N ALA A 446 -10.96 -0.65 6.43
CA ALA A 446 -10.39 -1.43 5.33
C ALA A 446 -10.39 -2.94 5.61
N THR A 447 -10.92 -3.69 4.66
CA THR A 447 -11.03 -5.15 4.59
C THR A 447 -9.97 -5.72 3.64
N CYS A 448 -10.04 -7.02 3.34
CA CYS A 448 -9.17 -7.66 2.35
C CYS A 448 -9.29 -7.02 0.95
N VAL A 449 -10.52 -6.71 0.51
CA VAL A 449 -10.79 -6.22 -0.85
C VAL A 449 -10.47 -4.74 -1.04
N ASP A 450 -10.40 -3.95 0.04
CA ASP A 450 -9.98 -2.55 -0.04
C ASP A 450 -8.48 -2.42 -0.36
N CYS A 451 -7.69 -3.45 -0.03
CA CYS A 451 -6.27 -3.53 -0.37
C CYS A 451 -6.01 -4.34 -1.64
N HIS A 452 -6.64 -5.51 -1.80
CA HIS A 452 -6.38 -6.46 -2.90
C HIS A 452 -7.34 -6.34 -4.10
N THR A 453 -8.30 -5.41 -4.06
CA THR A 453 -9.51 -5.37 -4.92
C THR A 453 -10.46 -6.56 -4.67
N ALA A 454 -11.69 -6.48 -5.18
CA ALA A 454 -12.72 -7.50 -5.00
C ALA A 454 -12.80 -8.52 -6.14
N HIS A 455 -12.36 -8.14 -7.34
CA HIS A 455 -12.47 -8.94 -8.56
C HIS A 455 -11.21 -8.84 -9.44
N ARG A 456 -10.12 -8.19 -9.04
CA ARG A 456 -8.88 -8.09 -9.87
C ARG A 456 -7.64 -8.26 -9.00
N GLU A 457 -7.72 -9.23 -8.09
CA GLU A 457 -6.66 -9.58 -7.16
C GLU A 457 -5.44 -10.13 -7.91
N LEU A 458 -4.42 -9.29 -8.04
CA LEU A 458 -3.16 -9.59 -8.71
C LEU A 458 -2.01 -9.74 -7.71
N PRO A 459 -0.97 -10.55 -7.99
CA PRO A 459 0.18 -10.71 -7.10
C PRO A 459 0.94 -9.40 -6.90
N HIS A 460 1.54 -9.21 -5.71
CA HIS A 460 2.30 -8.01 -5.35
C HIS A 460 3.49 -7.63 -6.26
N HIS A 461 3.94 -8.56 -7.13
CA HIS A 461 5.00 -8.33 -8.10
C HIS A 461 4.48 -7.92 -9.50
N ASP A 462 3.16 -7.90 -9.69
CA ASP A 462 2.52 -7.44 -10.91
C ASP A 462 2.35 -5.90 -10.84
N PRO A 463 2.86 -5.12 -11.81
CA PRO A 463 2.73 -3.66 -11.81
C PRO A 463 1.28 -3.13 -11.77
N GLU A 464 0.31 -3.91 -12.24
CA GLU A 464 -1.11 -3.55 -12.23
C GLU A 464 -1.79 -3.89 -10.88
N SER A 465 -1.10 -4.57 -9.96
CA SER A 465 -1.66 -4.91 -8.64
C SER A 465 -1.80 -3.68 -7.75
N SER A 466 -2.93 -3.54 -7.06
CA SER A 466 -3.13 -2.52 -6.02
C SER A 466 -2.13 -2.65 -4.86
N VAL A 467 -1.62 -3.86 -4.61
CA VAL A 467 -0.55 -4.11 -3.62
C VAL A 467 0.85 -4.18 -4.25
N HIS A 468 1.02 -3.72 -5.50
CA HIS A 468 2.34 -3.49 -6.07
C HIS A 468 3.04 -2.36 -5.33
N ARG A 469 4.36 -2.49 -5.16
CA ARG A 469 5.22 -1.55 -4.41
C ARG A 469 5.00 -0.08 -4.74
N ASP A 470 4.86 0.24 -6.02
CA ASP A 470 4.68 1.62 -6.51
C ASP A 470 3.25 2.14 -6.29
N ASN A 471 2.28 1.22 -6.15
CA ASN A 471 0.85 1.50 -6.01
C ASN A 471 0.39 1.49 -4.54
N VAL A 472 1.15 0.84 -3.62
CA VAL A 472 0.82 0.72 -2.18
C VAL A 472 0.40 2.04 -1.54
N SER A 473 1.05 3.16 -1.92
CA SER A 473 0.74 4.46 -1.33
C SER A 473 -0.64 4.99 -1.77
N GLU A 474 -1.02 4.78 -3.03
CA GLU A 474 -2.34 5.14 -3.55
C GLU A 474 -3.44 4.26 -2.97
N THR A 475 -3.19 2.95 -2.86
CA THR A 475 -4.07 1.99 -2.18
C THR A 475 -4.31 2.36 -0.71
N CYS A 476 -3.27 2.78 0.02
CA CYS A 476 -3.45 3.35 1.36
C CYS A 476 -4.20 4.70 1.32
N GLY A 477 -3.92 5.51 0.30
CA GLY A 477 -4.51 6.83 0.04
C GLY A 477 -6.03 6.81 -0.13
N ASN A 478 -6.62 5.73 -0.66
CA ASN A 478 -8.07 5.56 -0.76
C ASN A 478 -8.82 5.83 0.56
N CYS A 479 -8.20 5.50 1.70
CA CYS A 479 -8.71 5.81 3.03
C CYS A 479 -7.89 6.88 3.78
N HIS A 480 -6.60 7.02 3.46
CA HIS A 480 -5.65 7.90 4.16
C HIS A 480 -5.11 9.05 3.30
N HIS A 481 -5.90 9.55 2.35
CA HIS A 481 -5.49 10.56 1.35
C HIS A 481 -4.69 11.74 1.92
N GLY A 482 -5.17 12.38 3.00
CA GLY A 482 -4.44 13.51 3.60
C GLY A 482 -3.09 13.16 4.26
N ILE A 483 -2.78 11.88 4.48
CA ILE A 483 -1.44 11.40 4.86
C ILE A 483 -0.60 11.07 3.62
N GLU A 484 -1.25 10.53 2.58
CA GLU A 484 -0.63 10.21 1.29
C GLU A 484 -0.21 11.49 0.53
N GLU A 485 -1.00 12.56 0.55
CA GLU A 485 -0.60 13.91 0.08
C GLU A 485 0.69 14.38 0.77
N ILE A 486 0.76 14.26 2.10
CA ILE A 486 1.95 14.63 2.89
C ILE A 486 3.13 13.72 2.55
N TYR A 487 2.89 12.43 2.33
CA TYR A 487 3.93 11.47 1.98
C TYR A 487 4.55 11.77 0.62
N ARG A 488 3.78 12.25 -0.36
CA ARG A 488 4.30 12.66 -1.68
C ARG A 488 5.29 13.83 -1.63
N GLU A 489 5.26 14.65 -0.58
CA GLU A 489 6.26 15.71 -0.33
C GLU A 489 7.58 15.16 0.27
N SER A 490 7.56 13.95 0.83
CA SER A 490 8.70 13.32 1.51
C SER A 490 9.85 12.98 0.57
N ILE A 491 11.09 13.01 1.08
CA ILE A 491 12.26 12.44 0.38
C ILE A 491 12.13 10.93 0.15
N HIS A 492 11.24 10.25 0.87
CA HIS A 492 10.99 8.81 0.73
C HIS A 492 9.91 8.47 -0.31
N TRP A 493 9.25 9.45 -0.93
CA TRP A 493 8.23 9.17 -1.95
C TRP A 493 8.83 8.43 -3.15
N VAL A 494 8.29 7.25 -3.48
CA VAL A 494 8.82 6.34 -4.52
C VAL A 494 8.74 6.97 -5.92
N GLY A 495 7.70 7.76 -6.19
CA GLY A 495 7.51 8.46 -7.48
C GLY A 495 8.29 9.77 -7.65
N ARG A 496 9.30 10.06 -6.81
CA ARG A 496 10.20 11.22 -6.98
C ARG A 496 11.22 10.96 -8.09
N THR A 497 11.60 12.02 -8.81
CA THR A 497 12.51 11.97 -9.97
C THR A 497 13.77 12.83 -9.79
N ASP A 498 13.96 13.40 -8.60
CA ASP A 498 14.98 14.41 -8.27
C ASP A 498 16.18 13.86 -7.47
N PHE A 499 16.43 12.55 -7.52
CA PHE A 499 17.53 11.89 -6.81
C PHE A 499 18.86 11.93 -7.57
N ASP A 500 19.95 11.73 -6.83
CA ASP A 500 21.30 11.53 -7.38
C ASP A 500 21.35 10.16 -8.11
N PRO A 501 21.85 10.06 -9.35
CA PRO A 501 21.96 8.79 -10.07
C PRO A 501 22.74 7.70 -9.33
N ASP A 502 23.71 8.05 -8.48
CA ASP A 502 24.48 7.08 -7.68
C ASP A 502 23.66 6.48 -6.52
N GLU A 503 22.48 7.03 -6.18
CA GLU A 503 21.54 6.45 -5.21
C GLU A 503 20.51 5.48 -5.85
N GLN A 504 20.51 5.31 -7.19
CA GLN A 504 19.53 4.45 -7.91
C GLN A 504 19.52 2.97 -7.48
N GLU A 505 20.59 2.47 -6.84
CA GLU A 505 20.62 1.09 -6.32
C GLU A 505 19.78 0.89 -5.05
N ARG A 506 19.30 1.97 -4.39
CA ARG A 506 18.56 1.89 -3.13
C ARG A 506 17.05 2.06 -3.32
N GLN A 507 16.30 0.98 -3.06
CA GLN A 507 14.84 1.03 -3.00
C GLN A 507 14.37 1.92 -1.83
N LEU A 508 13.57 2.95 -2.15
CA LEU A 508 12.93 3.84 -1.18
C LEU A 508 11.84 3.10 -0.40
N PRO A 509 11.52 3.45 0.86
CA PRO A 509 10.47 2.75 1.60
C PRO A 509 9.07 3.07 1.05
N THR A 510 8.12 2.16 1.24
CA THR A 510 6.67 2.42 1.06
C THR A 510 5.98 2.57 2.42
N CYS A 511 4.66 2.75 2.43
CA CYS A 511 3.87 2.67 3.65
C CYS A 511 4.08 1.36 4.41
N GLU A 512 4.30 0.23 3.73
CA GLU A 512 4.36 -1.09 4.37
C GLU A 512 5.67 -1.36 5.13
N ASP A 513 6.78 -0.75 4.67
CA ASP A 513 8.09 -0.81 5.33
C ASP A 513 8.06 -0.20 6.74
N CYS A 514 7.21 0.81 6.94
CA CYS A 514 6.97 1.46 8.23
C CYS A 514 5.72 0.91 8.97
N HIS A 515 4.69 0.46 8.25
CA HIS A 515 3.42 -0.03 8.79
C HIS A 515 3.05 -1.40 8.19
N THR A 516 3.29 -2.49 8.92
CA THR A 516 3.08 -3.85 8.41
C THR A 516 1.61 -4.13 8.01
N SER A 517 1.35 -4.36 6.72
CA SER A 517 0.00 -4.39 6.13
C SER A 517 -1.00 -5.30 6.86
N HIS A 518 -0.57 -6.51 7.25
CA HIS A 518 -1.43 -7.50 7.92
C HIS A 518 -1.30 -7.52 9.46
N THR A 519 -0.43 -6.71 10.06
CA THR A 519 -0.25 -6.65 11.53
C THR A 519 -0.19 -5.21 12.06
N ILE A 520 -0.69 -4.25 11.27
CA ILE A 520 -0.65 -2.82 11.54
C ILE A 520 -1.24 -2.50 12.92
N SER A 521 -0.48 -1.73 13.71
CA SER A 521 -0.80 -1.39 15.09
C SER A 521 -0.95 0.13 15.27
N ARG A 522 -1.51 0.55 16.41
CA ARG A 522 -1.76 1.97 16.67
C ARG A 522 -0.46 2.73 16.99
N THR A 523 -0.32 3.91 16.40
CA THR A 523 0.86 4.78 16.53
C THR A 523 1.00 5.49 17.89
N ASP A 524 -0.05 5.45 18.71
CA ASP A 524 -0.04 6.02 20.07
C ASP A 524 0.55 5.09 21.14
N LEU A 525 0.72 3.81 20.83
CA LEU A 525 1.29 2.82 21.74
C LEU A 525 2.82 2.97 21.86
N GLY A 526 3.33 2.82 23.09
CA GLY A 526 4.77 2.94 23.38
C GLY A 526 5.62 1.96 22.58
N ASP A 527 5.14 0.72 22.41
CA ASP A 527 5.85 -0.33 21.68
C ASP A 527 6.03 0.02 20.20
N PHE A 528 5.00 0.56 19.54
CA PHE A 528 5.11 1.05 18.15
C PHE A 528 6.13 2.19 18.04
N ARG A 529 6.07 3.15 18.97
CA ARG A 529 6.96 4.31 19.01
C ARG A 529 8.43 3.93 19.22
N LEU A 530 8.71 2.83 19.90
CA LEU A 530 10.05 2.27 20.05
C LEU A 530 10.44 1.40 18.84
N ALA A 531 9.51 0.60 18.30
CA ALA A 531 9.74 -0.23 17.12
C ALA A 531 10.10 0.58 15.86
N MET A 532 9.53 1.77 15.69
CA MET A 532 9.80 2.66 14.54
C MET A 532 11.30 2.99 14.39
N MET A 533 12.07 3.05 15.48
CA MET A 533 13.53 3.22 15.43
C MET A 533 14.23 2.11 14.65
N ASN A 534 13.75 0.87 14.80
CA ASN A 534 14.30 -0.28 14.10
C ASN A 534 13.90 -0.28 12.62
N GLN A 535 12.72 0.25 12.28
CA GLN A 535 12.26 0.35 10.89
C GLN A 535 13.11 1.33 10.09
N CYS A 536 13.37 2.54 10.63
CA CYS A 536 14.33 3.46 10.02
C CYS A 536 15.73 2.82 9.90
N GLY A 537 16.17 2.10 10.94
CA GLY A 537 17.48 1.45 11.00
C GLY A 537 17.71 0.30 10.01
N ARG A 538 16.66 -0.25 9.36
CA ARG A 538 16.82 -1.25 8.28
C ARG A 538 17.47 -0.67 7.02
N CYS A 539 17.25 0.62 6.77
CA CYS A 539 17.80 1.35 5.61
C CYS A 539 18.91 2.32 6.02
N HIS A 540 18.86 2.85 7.26
CA HIS A 540 19.81 3.79 7.85
C HIS A 540 20.60 3.15 8.99
N GLU A 541 21.33 2.07 8.70
CA GLU A 541 22.04 1.29 9.72
C GLU A 541 23.11 2.12 10.44
N ASP A 542 23.96 2.85 9.69
CA ASP A 542 25.02 3.71 10.21
C ASP A 542 24.46 4.86 11.08
N GLU A 543 23.42 5.55 10.62
CA GLU A 543 22.78 6.63 11.37
C GLU A 543 22.06 6.11 12.62
N ALA A 544 21.48 4.90 12.56
CA ALA A 544 20.83 4.27 13.69
C ALA A 544 21.83 3.80 14.75
N GLU A 545 22.94 3.16 14.35
CA GLU A 545 24.00 2.77 15.28
C GLU A 545 24.55 3.99 16.03
N THR A 546 24.94 5.03 15.29
CA THR A 546 25.48 6.26 15.88
C THR A 546 24.45 7.02 16.72
N PHE A 547 23.16 7.00 16.34
CA PHE A 547 22.08 7.53 17.18
C PHE A 547 21.93 6.74 18.49
N PHE A 548 21.99 5.41 18.44
CA PHE A 548 21.90 4.54 19.60
C PHE A 548 23.08 4.69 20.57
N ASP A 549 24.17 5.29 20.12
CA ASP A 549 25.29 5.67 20.97
C ASP A 549 25.11 7.02 21.69
N THR A 550 24.15 7.85 21.26
CA THR A 550 23.80 9.10 21.93
C THR A 550 22.98 8.90 23.21
N PHE A 551 22.73 9.98 23.95
CA PHE A 551 21.88 9.93 25.14
C PHE A 551 20.44 9.50 24.81
N HIS A 552 19.83 10.07 23.76
CA HIS A 552 18.45 9.72 23.37
C HIS A 552 18.33 8.24 23.03
N GLY A 553 19.19 7.73 22.14
CA GLY A 553 19.16 6.31 21.77
C GLY A 553 19.42 5.35 22.93
N LYS A 554 20.38 5.68 23.83
CA LYS A 554 20.64 4.86 25.03
C LYS A 554 19.47 4.83 26.00
N VAL A 555 18.71 5.91 26.10
CA VAL A 555 17.53 6.03 26.96
C VAL A 555 16.31 5.31 26.35
N SER A 556 16.11 5.42 25.03
CA SER A 556 15.10 4.66 24.30
C SER A 556 15.33 3.13 24.39
N ARG A 557 16.59 2.67 24.40
CA ARG A 557 16.94 1.26 24.68
C ARG A 557 16.62 0.78 26.11
N LEU A 558 16.33 1.69 27.05
CA LEU A 558 15.82 1.40 28.40
C LEU A 558 14.30 1.56 28.50
N GLY A 559 13.58 1.53 27.38
CA GLY A 559 12.11 1.55 27.32
C GLY A 559 11.46 2.93 27.53
N ASP A 560 12.24 4.01 27.59
CA ASP A 560 11.66 5.34 27.79
C ASP A 560 11.08 5.93 26.50
N ALA A 561 9.76 5.77 26.34
CA ALA A 561 8.99 6.38 25.26
C ALA A 561 8.92 7.93 25.33
N GLY A 562 9.51 8.57 26.34
CA GLY A 562 9.63 10.04 26.46
C GLY A 562 10.90 10.63 25.83
N ALA A 563 11.95 9.83 25.58
CA ALA A 563 13.13 10.30 24.84
C ALA A 563 12.80 10.51 23.35
N ALA A 564 13.59 11.34 22.66
CA ALA A 564 13.42 11.57 21.22
C ALA A 564 13.81 10.34 20.38
N LYS A 565 13.16 10.18 19.22
CA LYS A 565 13.38 9.14 18.20
C LYS A 565 13.69 9.82 16.86
N CYS A 566 13.98 9.03 15.82
CA CYS A 566 14.15 9.54 14.45
C CYS A 566 13.00 10.46 14.03
N TYR A 567 11.75 10.02 14.18
CA TYR A 567 10.58 10.78 13.71
C TYR A 567 10.29 12.06 14.50
N ASP A 568 10.64 12.14 15.79
CA ASP A 568 10.49 13.37 16.59
C ASP A 568 11.39 14.49 16.05
N CYS A 569 12.52 14.11 15.43
CA CYS A 569 13.47 15.03 14.81
C CYS A 569 13.17 15.26 13.33
N HIS A 570 12.92 14.20 12.55
CA HIS A 570 12.85 14.21 11.08
C HIS A 570 11.44 14.41 10.50
N GLY A 571 10.38 14.27 11.30
CA GLY A 571 9.01 14.12 10.81
C GLY A 571 8.61 12.65 10.65
N THR A 572 7.33 12.40 10.35
CA THR A 572 6.78 11.04 10.18
C THR A 572 6.58 10.71 8.70
N HIS A 573 5.62 11.38 8.06
CA HIS A 573 5.35 11.26 6.63
C HIS A 573 5.95 12.41 5.82
N ASN A 574 6.33 13.52 6.47
CA ASN A 574 6.91 14.72 5.87
C ASN A 574 8.43 14.81 6.08
N ILE A 575 9.16 13.73 5.77
CA ILE A 575 10.62 13.70 5.98
C ILE A 575 11.28 14.50 4.87
N LEU A 576 11.85 15.67 5.21
CA LEU A 576 12.39 16.64 4.23
C LEU A 576 13.90 16.88 4.42
N PRO A 577 14.66 17.20 3.36
CA PRO A 577 16.09 17.45 3.45
C PRO A 577 16.41 18.59 4.42
N VAL A 578 17.54 18.52 5.14
CA VAL A 578 17.96 19.58 6.09
C VAL A 578 18.23 20.95 5.42
N THR A 579 18.35 20.97 4.09
CA THR A 579 18.46 22.17 3.25
C THR A 579 17.11 22.82 2.96
N ASP A 580 16.01 22.06 3.03
CA ASP A 580 14.67 22.56 2.79
C ASP A 580 14.20 23.47 3.94
N PRO A 581 13.70 24.70 3.68
CA PRO A 581 13.19 25.60 4.71
C PRO A 581 12.02 25.06 5.55
N ALA A 582 11.20 24.16 5.01
CA ALA A 582 10.05 23.54 5.66
C ALA A 582 10.45 22.33 6.54
N SER A 583 11.60 21.69 6.29
CA SER A 583 12.11 20.60 7.12
C SER A 583 12.17 20.99 8.61
N THR A 584 11.77 20.08 9.49
CA THR A 584 11.88 20.21 10.96
C THR A 584 13.34 20.43 11.39
N LEU A 585 14.31 19.92 10.62
CA LEU A 585 15.74 20.06 10.87
C LEU A 585 16.38 21.24 10.12
N SER A 586 15.58 22.04 9.40
CA SER A 586 16.07 23.22 8.70
C SER A 586 16.74 24.21 9.65
N ARG A 587 17.61 25.07 9.11
CA ARG A 587 18.25 26.13 9.91
C ARG A 587 17.24 27.07 10.59
N ARG A 588 16.00 27.14 10.12
CA ARG A 588 14.92 27.94 10.71
C ARG A 588 14.21 27.20 11.84
N ASN A 589 13.91 25.92 11.63
CA ASN A 589 12.94 25.18 12.46
C ASN A 589 13.61 24.35 13.58
N ILE A 590 14.89 24.00 13.44
CA ILE A 590 15.62 23.13 14.40
C ILE A 590 15.55 23.58 15.87
N ILE A 591 15.43 24.88 16.15
CA ILE A 591 15.26 25.39 17.53
C ILE A 591 13.89 25.00 18.09
N GLU A 592 12.83 25.12 17.29
CA GLU A 592 11.46 24.76 17.66
C GLU A 592 11.30 23.24 17.80
N THR A 593 11.91 22.46 16.89
CA THR A 593 11.99 21.00 16.97
C THR A 593 12.65 20.53 18.28
N CYS A 594 13.80 21.09 18.64
CA CYS A 594 14.40 20.80 19.95
C CYS A 594 13.53 21.32 21.11
N ALA A 595 12.84 22.45 20.95
CA ALA A 595 12.04 23.08 22.00
C ALA A 595 10.79 22.28 22.42
N GLN A 596 10.33 21.32 21.61
CA GLN A 596 9.27 20.38 21.98
C GLN A 596 9.59 19.61 23.27
N CYS A 597 10.87 19.26 23.47
CA CYS A 597 11.37 18.57 24.68
C CYS A 597 12.31 19.42 25.55
N HIS A 598 12.91 20.48 25.00
CA HIS A 598 13.89 21.37 25.66
C HIS A 598 13.41 22.83 25.62
N PRO A 599 12.54 23.29 26.54
CA PRO A 599 11.87 24.59 26.42
C PRO A 599 12.78 25.83 26.37
N ALA A 600 14.05 25.72 26.78
CA ALA A 600 15.07 26.76 26.66
C ALA A 600 16.15 26.44 25.61
N ALA A 601 15.82 25.58 24.64
CA ALA A 601 16.63 25.32 23.45
C ALA A 601 16.99 26.62 22.73
N ASN A 602 18.24 26.70 22.30
CA ASN A 602 18.81 27.89 21.68
C ASN A 602 19.78 27.49 20.56
N ARG A 603 20.20 28.45 19.73
CA ARG A 603 20.99 28.16 18.52
C ARG A 603 22.34 27.46 18.78
N ARG A 604 22.91 27.57 19.97
CA ARG A 604 24.13 26.84 20.34
C ARG A 604 23.79 25.43 20.84
N PHE A 605 22.72 25.28 21.61
CA PHE A 605 22.18 23.97 22.03
C PHE A 605 21.87 23.07 20.84
N THR A 606 21.22 23.58 19.78
CA THR A 606 20.95 22.84 18.53
C THR A 606 22.22 22.49 17.72
N GLY A 607 23.41 22.82 18.23
CA GLY A 607 24.69 22.29 17.74
C GLY A 607 25.11 20.98 18.42
N TYR A 608 24.23 20.37 19.22
CA TYR A 608 24.37 18.98 19.66
C TYR A 608 24.33 18.05 18.46
N LEU A 609 25.20 17.04 18.44
CA LEU A 609 25.33 16.13 17.31
C LEU A 609 24.58 14.82 17.62
N THR A 610 23.49 14.55 16.91
CA THR A 610 22.59 13.40 17.14
C THR A 610 23.01 12.11 16.43
N HIS A 611 23.82 12.19 15.38
CA HIS A 611 24.40 11.06 14.63
C HIS A 611 25.92 11.19 14.60
N ALA A 612 26.51 11.36 15.78
CA ALA A 612 27.95 11.55 15.93
C ALA A 612 28.64 10.28 16.42
N THR A 613 29.73 9.93 15.72
CA THR A 613 30.62 8.85 16.09
C THR A 613 31.97 9.39 16.56
N HIS A 614 32.70 8.58 17.32
CA HIS A 614 34.09 8.82 17.69
C HIS A 614 35.08 8.07 16.78
N HIS A 615 34.60 7.39 15.73
CA HIS A 615 35.41 6.67 14.75
C HIS A 615 35.91 7.53 13.58
N ASP A 616 35.24 8.66 13.30
CA ASP A 616 35.60 9.59 12.22
C ASP A 616 36.36 10.82 12.76
N PRO A 617 37.69 10.89 12.60
CA PRO A 617 38.50 12.02 13.08
C PRO A 617 38.34 13.29 12.24
N ASP A 618 37.90 13.18 10.98
CA ASP A 618 37.82 14.31 10.05
C ASP A 618 36.49 15.07 10.24
N LYS A 619 35.38 14.34 10.39
CA LYS A 619 34.05 14.89 10.67
C LYS A 619 33.85 15.24 12.15
N TYR A 620 34.40 14.44 13.08
CA TYR A 620 34.18 14.58 14.52
C TYR A 620 35.47 14.65 15.38
N PRO A 621 36.44 15.52 15.05
CA PRO A 621 37.78 15.54 15.68
C PRO A 621 37.75 15.68 17.21
N PHE A 622 36.86 16.52 17.75
CA PHE A 622 36.77 16.74 19.20
C PHE A 622 36.26 15.50 19.96
N LEU A 623 35.37 14.70 19.34
CA LEU A 623 34.84 13.48 19.95
C LEU A 623 35.88 12.37 19.85
N PHE A 624 36.48 12.19 18.67
CA PHE A 624 37.58 11.22 18.43
C PHE A 624 38.69 11.37 19.47
N TRP A 625 39.28 12.57 19.61
CA TRP A 625 40.39 12.80 20.54
C TRP A 625 39.97 12.72 22.01
N SER A 626 38.73 13.07 22.35
CA SER A 626 38.22 12.91 23.72
C SER A 626 38.08 11.44 24.09
N PHE A 627 37.47 10.63 23.22
CA PHE A 627 37.30 9.19 23.43
C PHE A 627 38.65 8.46 23.52
N TRP A 628 39.55 8.68 22.58
CA TRP A 628 40.87 8.04 22.59
C TRP A 628 41.73 8.51 23.77
N GLY A 629 41.60 9.78 24.19
CA GLY A 629 42.24 10.29 25.40
C GLY A 629 41.76 9.58 26.68
N MET A 630 40.44 9.43 26.84
CA MET A 630 39.85 8.72 27.98
C MET A 630 40.15 7.22 27.95
N THR A 631 40.08 6.59 26.79
CA THR A 631 40.42 5.17 26.60
C THR A 631 41.89 4.91 26.94
N ALA A 632 42.82 5.76 26.47
CA ALA A 632 44.23 5.65 26.81
C ALA A 632 44.50 5.87 28.32
N LEU A 633 43.79 6.81 28.95
CA LEU A 633 43.85 7.02 30.40
C LEU A 633 43.35 5.80 31.18
N LEU A 634 42.22 5.21 30.77
CA LEU A 634 41.60 4.05 31.39
C LEU A 634 42.49 2.81 31.26
N VAL A 635 42.88 2.45 30.04
CA VAL A 635 43.73 1.28 29.78
C VAL A 635 45.10 1.46 30.44
N GLY A 636 45.73 2.63 30.29
CA GLY A 636 47.03 2.92 30.91
C GLY A 636 46.99 2.81 32.44
N THR A 637 45.97 3.36 33.09
CA THR A 637 45.82 3.31 34.56
C THR A 637 45.57 1.88 35.05
N LEU A 638 44.66 1.15 34.43
CA LEU A 638 44.34 -0.23 34.82
C LEU A 638 45.50 -1.19 34.53
N THR A 639 46.19 -1.05 33.40
CA THR A 639 47.39 -1.84 33.08
C THR A 639 48.51 -1.58 34.10
N PHE A 640 48.80 -0.31 34.42
CA PHE A 640 49.79 0.04 35.44
C PHE A 640 49.43 -0.54 36.82
N ALA A 641 48.18 -0.38 37.25
CA ALA A 641 47.71 -0.90 38.53
C ALA A 641 47.70 -2.44 38.59
N THR A 642 47.42 -3.10 37.47
CA THR A 642 47.50 -4.56 37.33
C THR A 642 48.94 -5.05 37.46
N PHE A 643 49.89 -4.45 36.74
CA PHE A 643 51.32 -4.79 36.88
C PHE A 643 51.86 -4.52 38.29
N HIS A 644 51.44 -3.42 38.92
CA HIS A 644 51.78 -3.12 40.32
C HIS A 644 51.23 -4.19 41.29
N THR A 645 49.96 -4.57 41.12
CA THR A 645 49.29 -5.64 41.87
C THR A 645 49.99 -6.99 41.70
N LEU A 646 50.32 -7.38 40.47
CA LEU A 646 51.03 -8.62 40.15
C LEU A 646 52.46 -8.63 40.73
N ALA A 647 53.20 -7.52 40.66
CA ALA A 647 54.52 -7.40 41.27
C ALA A 647 54.48 -7.58 42.80
N TRP A 648 53.40 -7.11 43.45
CA TRP A 648 53.17 -7.35 44.88
C TRP A 648 52.85 -8.80 45.19
N LEU A 649 51.93 -9.42 44.44
CA LEU A 649 51.58 -10.83 44.62
C LEU A 649 52.81 -11.73 44.41
N PHE A 650 53.64 -11.43 43.40
CA PHE A 650 54.93 -12.09 43.17
C PHE A 650 55.89 -11.95 44.38
N ARG A 651 55.96 -10.75 44.99
CA ARG A 651 56.78 -10.52 46.19
C ARG A 651 56.32 -11.36 47.39
N LEU A 652 55.01 -11.40 47.65
CA LEU A 652 54.43 -12.16 48.76
C LEU A 652 54.61 -13.67 48.55
N TRP A 653 54.40 -14.15 47.32
CA TRP A 653 54.64 -15.54 46.95
C TRP A 653 56.11 -15.96 47.11
N ARG A 654 57.05 -15.13 46.66
CA ARG A 654 58.50 -15.38 46.78
C ARG A 654 59.04 -15.22 48.22
N SER A 655 58.28 -14.66 49.16
CA SER A 655 58.74 -14.46 50.54
C SER A 655 57.62 -14.66 51.56
N PRO A 656 57.23 -15.92 51.83
CA PRO A 656 56.15 -16.24 52.79
C PRO A 656 56.37 -15.69 54.20
N GLY A 657 57.61 -15.41 54.61
CA GLY A 657 57.92 -14.77 55.90
C GLY A 657 57.45 -13.32 56.03
N GLU A 658 57.16 -12.64 54.90
CA GLU A 658 56.49 -11.33 54.84
C GLU A 658 54.96 -11.47 54.77
N TRP A 659 54.42 -12.66 54.49
CA TRP A 659 53.00 -12.96 54.47
C TRP A 659 52.43 -13.16 55.89
N ARG A 660 52.71 -12.21 56.79
CA ARG A 660 52.21 -12.22 58.17
C ARG A 660 50.85 -11.55 58.27
N ARG A 661 49.82 -12.38 58.45
CA ARG A 661 48.47 -11.91 58.81
C ARG A 661 48.49 -11.42 60.25
N HIS A 662 48.52 -10.10 60.45
CA HIS A 662 48.48 -9.47 61.77
C HIS A 662 47.06 -9.60 62.36
N LYS A 663 46.73 -10.78 62.90
CA LYS A 663 45.49 -10.97 63.68
C LYS A 663 45.64 -10.21 65.01
N PRO A 664 44.71 -9.31 65.37
CA PRO A 664 44.77 -8.63 66.66
C PRO A 664 44.62 -9.66 67.79
N VAL A 665 45.55 -9.65 68.73
CA VAL A 665 45.51 -10.50 69.93
C VAL A 665 44.48 -9.92 70.90
N GLN A 666 43.70 -10.79 71.57
CA GLN A 666 42.75 -10.33 72.59
C GLN A 666 43.49 -9.56 73.69
N GLY A 667 43.18 -8.27 73.84
CA GLY A 667 43.79 -7.38 74.82
C GLY A 667 44.80 -6.38 74.26
N GLU A 668 45.14 -6.44 72.97
CA GLU A 668 46.02 -5.43 72.34
C GLU A 668 45.38 -4.03 72.33
N ALA A 669 46.20 -3.03 72.60
CA ALA A 669 45.81 -1.62 72.47
C ALA A 669 45.66 -1.25 70.99
N LEU A 670 44.54 -0.60 70.63
CA LEU A 670 44.30 -0.13 69.28
C LEU A 670 44.55 1.38 69.18
N TYR A 671 45.11 1.84 68.07
CA TYR A 671 45.28 3.26 67.76
C TYR A 671 44.08 3.76 66.94
N ARG A 672 43.55 4.95 67.28
CA ARG A 672 42.55 5.65 66.45
C ARG A 672 43.22 6.28 65.22
N ARG A 673 43.12 5.63 64.06
CA ARG A 673 43.66 6.14 62.77
C ARG A 673 42.73 7.18 62.11
N PHE A 674 41.41 6.97 62.18
CA PHE A 674 40.39 7.82 61.55
C PHE A 674 39.36 8.34 62.57
N THR A 675 38.95 9.59 62.39
CA THR A 675 37.92 10.27 63.17
C THR A 675 36.51 9.81 62.77
N THR A 676 35.50 10.11 63.59
CA THR A 676 34.09 9.83 63.23
C THR A 676 33.66 10.60 61.98
N PHE A 677 34.09 11.85 61.82
CA PHE A 677 33.79 12.68 60.65
C PHE A 677 34.31 12.06 59.35
N GLU A 678 35.59 11.68 59.29
CA GLU A 678 36.20 11.02 58.12
C GLU A 678 35.49 9.70 57.77
N ARG A 679 35.07 8.92 58.78
CA ARG A 679 34.33 7.67 58.60
C ARG A 679 32.91 7.87 58.08
N SER A 680 32.19 8.88 58.59
CA SER A 680 30.85 9.24 58.12
C SER A 680 30.89 9.80 56.70
N LEU A 681 31.89 10.62 56.39
CA LEU A 681 32.11 11.16 55.05
C LEU A 681 32.40 10.02 54.05
N HIS A 682 33.29 9.09 54.41
CA HIS A 682 33.54 7.89 53.61
C HIS A 682 32.29 7.00 53.43
N LEU A 683 31.50 6.77 54.49
CA LEU A 683 30.28 5.94 54.39
C LEU A 683 29.23 6.59 53.47
N THR A 684 29.04 7.90 53.59
CA THR A 684 28.11 8.68 52.73
C THR A 684 28.58 8.66 51.28
N MET A 685 29.88 8.90 51.06
CA MET A 685 30.52 8.79 49.73
C MET A 685 30.33 7.40 49.13
N LEU A 686 30.56 6.33 49.90
CA LEU A 686 30.44 4.94 49.46
C LEU A 686 29.01 4.63 49.03
N LEU A 687 28.02 4.89 49.88
CA LEU A 687 26.61 4.61 49.56
C LEU A 687 26.16 5.39 48.31
N SER A 688 26.55 6.66 48.23
CA SER A 688 26.30 7.52 47.07
C SER A 688 26.96 6.99 45.80
N PHE A 689 28.22 6.54 45.89
CA PHE A 689 28.98 5.99 44.76
C PHE A 689 28.37 4.69 44.24
N PHE A 690 27.90 3.78 45.11
CA PHE A 690 27.22 2.56 44.67
C PHE A 690 25.95 2.85 43.86
N ILE A 691 25.14 3.82 44.29
CA ILE A 691 23.93 4.23 43.54
C ILE A 691 24.32 4.83 42.18
N LEU A 692 25.31 5.73 42.14
CA LEU A 692 25.82 6.33 40.90
C LEU A 692 26.43 5.30 39.95
N ALA A 693 27.19 4.33 40.47
CA ALA A 693 27.81 3.26 39.69
C ALA A 693 26.75 2.35 39.07
N ILE A 694 25.76 1.88 39.85
CA ILE A 694 24.70 1.01 39.34
C ILE A 694 23.88 1.75 38.26
N THR A 695 23.31 2.91 38.61
CA THR A 695 22.46 3.70 37.69
C THR A 695 23.22 4.19 36.45
N GLY A 696 24.49 4.56 36.58
CA GLY A 696 25.34 5.01 35.47
C GLY A 696 25.77 3.87 34.54
N MET A 697 26.09 2.69 35.08
CA MET A 697 26.44 1.53 34.26
C MET A 697 25.21 0.95 33.53
N MET A 698 24.02 1.03 34.11
CA MET A 698 22.76 0.69 33.43
C MET A 698 22.55 1.55 32.17
N LEU A 699 22.85 2.86 32.24
CA LEU A 699 22.78 3.74 31.08
C LEU A 699 23.93 3.52 30.08
N LYS A 700 25.15 3.27 30.56
CA LYS A 700 26.32 3.01 29.69
C LYS A 700 26.14 1.73 28.86
N PHE A 701 25.56 0.69 29.46
CA PHE A 701 25.36 -0.63 28.87
C PHE A 701 23.87 -0.91 28.56
N SER A 702 23.11 0.10 28.11
CA SER A 702 21.66 -0.01 27.91
C SER A 702 21.20 -1.01 26.86
N TYR A 703 22.12 -1.50 26.01
CA TYR A 703 21.89 -2.60 25.08
C TYR A 703 21.93 -3.99 25.74
N ALA A 704 22.49 -4.11 26.95
CA ALA A 704 22.65 -5.38 27.62
C ALA A 704 21.39 -5.73 28.44
N GLY A 705 20.86 -6.95 28.25
CA GLY A 705 19.63 -7.38 28.91
C GLY A 705 19.65 -7.32 30.45
N TRP A 706 20.83 -7.41 31.09
CA TRP A 706 20.94 -7.21 32.55
C TRP A 706 20.70 -5.75 32.96
N ALA A 707 21.08 -4.77 32.14
CA ALA A 707 20.89 -3.36 32.41
C ALA A 707 19.42 -2.96 32.26
N GLN A 708 18.75 -3.48 31.22
CA GLN A 708 17.32 -3.35 30.99
C GLN A 708 16.53 -3.98 32.14
N ALA A 709 16.79 -5.24 32.48
CA ALA A 709 16.10 -5.93 33.59
C ALA A 709 16.30 -5.24 34.95
N LEU A 710 17.48 -4.66 35.22
CA LEU A 710 17.69 -3.84 36.42
C LEU A 710 16.95 -2.50 36.36
N ALA A 711 16.80 -1.89 35.18
CA ALA A 711 16.04 -0.66 35.01
C ALA A 711 14.56 -0.90 35.30
N ASP A 712 13.97 -1.94 34.71
CA ASP A 712 12.59 -2.33 34.95
C ASP A 712 12.33 -2.63 36.42
N LEU A 713 13.24 -3.38 37.08
CA LEU A 713 13.15 -3.71 38.51
C LEU A 713 13.13 -2.47 39.43
N VAL A 714 13.79 -1.38 39.05
CA VAL A 714 13.78 -0.13 39.83
C VAL A 714 12.73 0.88 39.37
N GLY A 715 11.84 0.52 38.43
CA GLY A 715 10.80 1.41 37.91
C GLY A 715 11.24 2.26 36.71
N GLY A 716 12.00 1.68 35.80
CA GLY A 716 12.39 2.23 34.50
C GLY A 716 13.46 3.34 34.55
N PHE A 717 13.72 3.93 33.38
CA PHE A 717 14.70 5.01 33.24
C PHE A 717 14.37 6.24 34.11
N ALA A 718 13.10 6.65 34.18
CA ALA A 718 12.69 7.84 34.93
C ALA A 718 13.12 7.75 36.41
N THR A 719 12.88 6.60 37.05
CA THR A 719 13.28 6.36 38.45
C THR A 719 14.80 6.24 38.58
N THR A 720 15.45 5.53 37.66
CA THR A 720 16.92 5.40 37.57
C THR A 720 17.59 6.78 37.54
N GLY A 721 17.11 7.70 36.71
CA GLY A 721 17.63 9.06 36.60
C GLY A 721 17.40 9.92 37.85
N VAL A 722 16.26 9.75 38.55
CA VAL A 722 16.02 10.42 39.85
C VAL A 722 17.00 9.92 40.91
N LEU A 723 17.19 8.61 41.03
CA LEU A 723 18.15 8.02 41.97
C LEU A 723 19.59 8.48 41.69
N HIS A 724 19.99 8.51 40.41
CA HIS A 724 21.29 9.03 39.98
C HIS A 724 21.49 10.49 40.43
N ARG A 725 20.51 11.36 40.18
CA ARG A 725 20.57 12.79 40.57
C ARG A 725 20.62 13.02 42.09
N LEU A 726 19.84 12.27 42.87
CA LEU A 726 19.87 12.34 44.34
C LEU A 726 21.23 11.90 44.91
N ALA A 727 21.82 10.84 44.34
CA ALA A 727 23.16 10.42 44.69
C ALA A 727 24.22 11.45 44.22
N ALA A 728 24.08 12.05 43.03
CA ALA A 728 25.00 13.08 42.55
C ALA A 728 25.04 14.29 43.50
N LEU A 729 23.88 14.78 43.95
CA LEU A 729 23.80 15.86 44.95
C LEU A 729 24.44 15.47 46.30
N THR A 730 24.28 14.21 46.72
CA THR A 730 24.92 13.67 47.93
C THR A 730 26.44 13.65 47.79
N LEU A 731 26.97 13.21 46.64
CA LEU A 731 28.40 13.17 46.36
C LEU A 731 29.02 14.56 46.23
N ILE A 732 28.33 15.49 45.58
CA ILE A 732 28.72 16.92 45.50
C ILE A 732 28.76 17.54 46.91
N THR A 733 27.77 17.25 47.74
CA THR A 733 27.73 17.72 49.14
C THR A 733 28.92 17.17 49.94
N VAL A 734 29.28 15.90 49.76
CA VAL A 734 30.49 15.29 50.33
C VAL A 734 31.76 16.00 49.84
N PHE A 735 31.88 16.27 48.54
CA PHE A 735 33.04 16.96 47.95
C PHE A 735 33.23 18.36 48.54
N ILE A 736 32.16 19.16 48.58
CA ILE A 736 32.16 20.51 49.16
C ILE A 736 32.50 20.45 50.66
N THR A 737 31.90 19.51 51.39
CA THR A 737 32.17 19.31 52.83
C THR A 737 33.64 18.96 53.09
N HIS A 738 34.25 18.14 52.24
CA HIS A 738 35.66 17.79 52.30
C HIS A 738 36.57 19.00 51.96
N LEU A 739 36.26 19.79 50.93
CA LEU A 739 36.98 21.03 50.63
C LEU A 739 36.94 22.02 51.81
N VAL A 740 35.79 22.15 52.47
CA VAL A 740 35.63 22.99 53.67
C VAL A 740 36.44 22.45 54.85
N ASP A 741 36.51 21.13 55.05
CA ASP A 741 37.37 20.53 56.07
C ASP A 741 38.86 20.75 55.77
N VAL A 742 39.31 20.53 54.53
CA VAL A 742 40.69 20.83 54.10
C VAL A 742 41.04 22.30 54.33
N TYR A 743 40.14 23.23 54.00
CA TYR A 743 40.33 24.66 54.27
C TYR A 743 40.41 24.96 55.77
N ARG A 744 39.52 24.39 56.59
CA ARG A 744 39.56 24.54 58.06
C ARG A 744 40.85 23.99 58.67
N ARG A 745 41.28 22.79 58.24
CA ARG A 745 42.56 22.18 58.67
C ARG A 745 43.76 23.02 58.24
N LYS A 746 43.73 23.63 57.04
CA LYS A 746 44.77 24.59 56.61
C LYS A 746 44.82 25.79 57.55
N GLN A 747 43.68 26.40 57.88
CA GLN A 747 43.63 27.58 58.75
C GLN A 747 44.07 27.26 60.19
N ALA A 748 43.76 26.06 60.70
CA ALA A 748 44.16 25.61 62.04
C ALA A 748 45.62 25.11 62.13
N SER A 749 46.41 25.16 61.06
CA SER A 749 47.75 24.55 60.99
C SER A 749 48.93 25.53 61.09
N ASP A 750 48.67 26.84 61.06
CA ASP A 750 49.65 27.94 60.98
C ASP A 750 50.70 27.82 59.84
N LYS A 751 50.48 26.92 58.88
CA LYS A 751 51.37 26.69 57.73
C LYS A 751 50.96 27.51 56.51
N SER A 752 51.94 27.90 55.69
CA SER A 752 51.65 28.37 54.34
C SER A 752 50.98 27.27 53.50
N TRP A 753 50.24 27.65 52.45
CA TRP A 753 49.62 26.68 51.54
C TRP A 753 50.61 25.66 50.96
N ARG A 754 51.83 26.11 50.64
CA ARG A 754 52.90 25.24 50.11
C ARG A 754 53.37 24.22 51.17
N GLU A 755 53.58 24.65 52.40
CA GLU A 755 53.99 23.76 53.50
C GLU A 755 52.88 22.82 53.95
N PHE A 756 51.62 23.23 53.86
CA PHE A 756 50.46 22.38 54.16
C PHE A 756 50.29 21.29 53.09
N ILE A 757 50.25 21.68 51.82
CA ILE A 757 50.06 20.77 50.66
C ILE A 757 51.21 19.79 50.50
N PHE A 758 52.47 20.21 50.72
CA PHE A 758 53.64 19.33 50.62
C PHE A 758 54.12 18.79 51.99
N SER A 759 53.24 18.83 53.01
CA SER A 759 53.56 18.31 54.34
C SER A 759 53.73 16.79 54.36
N ASP A 760 54.37 16.27 55.42
CA ASP A 760 54.57 14.85 55.68
C ASP A 760 53.28 14.10 56.05
N THR A 761 52.21 14.83 56.36
CA THR A 761 50.85 14.31 56.62
C THR A 761 49.86 14.62 55.50
N SER A 762 50.31 15.19 54.38
CA SER A 762 49.46 15.52 53.23
C SER A 762 49.09 14.29 52.40
N LEU A 763 47.90 14.35 51.79
CA LEU A 763 47.42 13.39 50.79
C LEU A 763 47.90 13.70 49.36
N ILE A 764 48.53 14.86 49.14
CA ILE A 764 49.10 15.24 47.84
C ILE A 764 50.51 14.66 47.67
N PHE A 765 50.87 14.36 46.42
CA PHE A 765 52.19 13.84 46.05
C PHE A 765 53.32 14.84 46.31
N ASN A 766 54.44 14.32 46.79
CA ASN A 766 55.68 15.06 47.04
C ASN A 766 56.92 14.22 46.65
N LYS A 767 58.12 14.79 46.77
CA LYS A 767 59.38 14.13 46.36
C LYS A 767 59.68 12.82 47.12
N THR A 768 59.12 12.62 48.30
CA THR A 768 59.30 11.39 49.08
C THR A 768 58.48 10.23 48.49
N ASP A 769 57.29 10.49 47.94
CA ASP A 769 56.44 9.46 47.32
C ASP A 769 57.11 8.81 46.10
N GLY A 770 57.74 9.61 45.23
CA GLY A 770 58.51 9.10 44.09
C GLY A 770 59.73 8.26 44.50
N ARG A 771 60.38 8.60 45.63
CA ARG A 771 61.45 7.80 46.21
C ARG A 771 60.91 6.47 46.76
N GLU A 772 59.78 6.51 47.47
CA GLU A 772 59.12 5.32 48.02
C GLU A 772 58.61 4.39 46.92
N PHE A 773 58.11 4.91 45.81
CA PHE A 773 57.73 4.12 44.63
C PHE A 773 58.92 3.33 44.06
N ILE A 774 60.07 3.99 43.82
CA ILE A 774 61.29 3.32 43.33
C ILE A 774 61.81 2.29 44.35
N GLN A 775 61.75 2.60 45.65
CA GLN A 775 62.10 1.64 46.70
C GLN A 775 61.13 0.45 46.75
N SER A 776 59.85 0.66 46.49
CA SER A 776 58.83 -0.39 46.42
C SER A 776 59.06 -1.33 45.24
N ILE A 777 59.37 -0.80 44.05
CA ILE A 777 59.78 -1.63 42.90
C ILE A 777 61.01 -2.47 43.25
N LYS A 778 62.03 -1.87 43.86
CA LYS A 778 63.22 -2.61 44.31
C LYS A 778 62.85 -3.71 45.32
N TRP A 779 61.98 -3.42 46.28
CA TRP A 779 61.49 -4.39 47.27
C TRP A 779 60.68 -5.52 46.62
N PHE A 780 59.76 -5.23 45.70
CA PHE A 780 58.94 -6.24 45.01
C PHE A 780 59.81 -7.30 44.31
N PHE A 781 60.87 -6.87 43.63
CA PHE A 781 61.83 -7.77 42.97
C PHE A 781 62.98 -8.25 43.89
N GLY A 782 62.90 -8.03 45.21
CA GLY A 782 63.90 -8.51 46.18
C GLY A 782 65.26 -7.80 46.13
N ARG A 783 65.35 -6.66 45.43
CA ARG A 783 66.56 -5.83 45.26
C ARG A 783 66.68 -4.69 46.29
N GLY A 784 65.95 -4.75 47.40
CA GLY A 784 65.99 -3.76 48.48
C GLY A 784 65.05 -4.09 49.65
N PRO A 785 65.23 -3.42 50.80
CA PRO A 785 64.33 -3.57 51.96
C PRO A 785 62.98 -2.89 51.71
N ARG A 786 61.96 -3.28 52.50
CA ARG A 786 60.64 -2.62 52.50
C ARG A 786 60.78 -1.12 52.84
N PRO A 787 60.14 -0.19 52.12
CA PRO A 787 60.28 1.24 52.39
C PRO A 787 59.75 1.65 53.77
N ASN A 788 60.37 2.67 54.38
CA ASN A 788 59.92 3.24 55.65
C ASN A 788 58.74 4.22 55.43
N TYR A 789 57.56 3.66 55.15
CA TYR A 789 56.35 4.40 54.79
C TYR A 789 55.82 5.30 55.94
N GLY A 790 55.28 6.46 55.56
CA GLY A 790 54.59 7.39 56.47
C GLY A 790 53.10 7.11 56.63
N ARG A 791 52.37 8.10 57.16
CA ARG A 791 50.92 8.04 57.45
C ARG A 791 50.07 7.61 56.24
N TYR A 792 50.43 8.15 55.08
CA TYR A 792 49.89 7.78 53.78
C TYR A 792 51.03 7.25 52.91
N THR A 793 50.82 6.11 52.25
CA THR A 793 51.70 5.55 51.21
C THR A 793 51.39 6.20 49.87
N TYR A 794 52.33 6.14 48.91
CA TYR A 794 52.11 6.72 47.58
C TYR A 794 50.86 6.14 46.86
N TRP A 795 50.51 4.87 47.09
CA TRP A 795 49.27 4.29 46.54
C TRP A 795 48.01 4.72 47.30
N GLU A 796 48.05 4.91 48.63
CA GLU A 796 46.91 5.51 49.36
C GLU A 796 46.66 6.97 48.91
N LYS A 797 47.73 7.69 48.54
CA LYS A 797 47.63 9.02 47.90
C LYS A 797 47.11 8.95 46.47
N PHE A 798 47.49 7.93 45.71
CA PHE A 798 46.96 7.69 44.36
C PHE A 798 45.46 7.37 44.40
N ASP A 799 45.03 6.46 45.28
CA ASP A 799 43.60 6.16 45.51
C ASP A 799 42.83 7.45 45.85
N TYR A 800 43.34 8.29 46.75
CA TYR A 800 42.74 9.58 47.07
C TYR A 800 42.70 10.55 45.88
N PHE A 801 43.82 10.67 45.14
CA PHE A 801 43.92 11.57 43.99
C PHE A 801 42.97 11.14 42.86
N ALA A 802 42.92 9.85 42.53
CA ALA A 802 42.05 9.30 41.51
C ALA A 802 40.57 9.58 41.82
N VAL A 803 40.13 9.32 43.05
CA VAL A 803 38.74 9.63 43.46
C VAL A 803 38.49 11.14 43.47
N PHE A 804 39.40 11.96 43.98
CA PHE A 804 39.24 13.42 44.04
C PHE A 804 39.18 14.05 42.63
N TRP A 805 40.00 13.57 41.70
CA TRP A 805 40.00 13.95 40.29
C TRP A 805 38.70 13.52 39.60
N GLY A 806 38.34 12.23 39.71
CA GLY A 806 37.12 11.70 39.10
C GLY A 806 35.85 12.38 39.60
N MET A 807 35.77 12.69 40.90
CA MET A 807 34.66 13.50 41.46
C MET A 807 34.56 14.89 40.83
N PHE A 808 35.69 15.53 40.49
CA PHE A 808 35.69 16.83 39.82
C PHE A 808 35.27 16.72 38.34
N ILE A 809 35.81 15.74 37.60
CA ILE A 809 35.48 15.54 36.18
C ILE A 809 34.03 15.06 36.01
N ILE A 810 33.61 13.99 36.69
CA ILE A 810 32.23 13.48 36.66
C ILE A 810 31.26 14.54 37.21
N GLY A 811 31.63 15.26 38.27
CA GLY A 811 30.78 16.30 38.85
C GLY A 811 30.55 17.50 37.91
N SER A 812 31.61 18.01 37.27
CA SER A 812 31.49 19.15 36.36
C SER A 812 30.81 18.78 35.04
N THR A 813 31.15 17.64 34.43
CA THR A 813 30.47 17.13 33.24
C THR A 813 29.01 16.75 33.52
N GLY A 814 28.73 16.17 34.69
CA GLY A 814 27.37 15.80 35.10
C GLY A 814 26.46 17.01 35.32
N LEU A 815 26.99 18.12 35.85
CA LEU A 815 26.25 19.38 35.93
C LEU A 815 25.97 19.98 34.55
N LEU A 816 26.90 19.86 33.60
CA LEU A 816 26.68 20.26 32.20
C LEU A 816 25.57 19.42 31.56
N LEU A 817 25.61 18.10 31.73
CA LEU A 817 24.61 17.16 31.20
C LEU A 817 23.23 17.29 31.87
N TRP A 818 23.16 17.75 33.12
CA TRP A 818 21.89 18.01 33.81
C TRP A 818 21.26 19.34 33.36
N PHE A 819 22.07 20.36 33.07
CA PHE A 819 21.58 21.70 32.66
C PHE A 819 22.11 22.15 31.29
N PRO A 820 21.99 21.33 30.22
CA PRO A 820 22.70 21.57 28.97
C PRO A 820 22.22 22.84 28.26
N GLU A 821 20.94 23.16 28.33
CA GLU A 821 20.35 24.41 27.81
C GLU A 821 21.00 25.66 28.44
N ALA A 822 21.31 25.63 29.75
CA ALA A 822 21.95 26.74 30.45
C ALA A 822 23.45 26.87 30.12
N PHE A 823 24.19 25.76 30.08
CA PHE A 823 25.62 25.79 29.74
C PHE A 823 25.87 26.14 28.27
N THR A 824 24.99 25.72 27.36
CA THR A 824 25.11 26.01 25.92
C THR A 824 24.78 27.45 25.55
N ILE A 825 24.27 28.28 26.47
CA ILE A 825 24.21 29.74 26.25
C ILE A 825 25.61 30.29 25.95
N ILE A 826 26.65 29.75 26.59
CA ILE A 826 28.05 30.16 26.44
C ILE A 826 28.93 29.12 25.72
N LEU A 827 28.61 27.82 25.82
CA LEU A 827 29.36 26.74 25.16
C LEU A 827 28.69 26.26 23.85
N PRO A 828 29.45 25.78 22.85
CA PRO A 828 28.88 25.11 21.68
C PRO A 828 28.15 23.81 22.05
N GLY A 829 27.07 23.44 21.33
CA GLY A 829 26.29 22.23 21.61
C GLY A 829 27.09 20.92 21.57
N TRP A 830 28.10 20.79 20.71
CA TRP A 830 28.99 19.61 20.66
C TRP A 830 29.76 19.38 21.98
N THR A 831 29.87 20.38 22.85
CA THR A 831 30.49 20.20 24.19
C THR A 831 29.64 19.28 25.08
N VAL A 832 28.33 19.15 24.82
CA VAL A 832 27.45 18.18 25.47
C VAL A 832 27.86 16.76 25.08
N ASN A 833 28.11 16.49 23.79
CA ASN A 833 28.63 15.18 23.33
C ASN A 833 29.96 14.83 24.01
N VAL A 834 30.90 15.78 24.07
CA VAL A 834 32.19 15.57 24.74
C VAL A 834 32.00 15.35 26.25
N ALA A 835 31.11 16.09 26.90
CA ALA A 835 30.77 15.86 28.30
C ALA A 835 30.18 14.46 28.54
N THR A 836 29.36 13.93 27.61
CA THR A 836 28.85 12.55 27.70
C THR A 836 29.98 11.52 27.68
N ILE A 837 30.96 11.67 26.77
CA ILE A 837 32.15 10.80 26.69
C ILE A 837 32.94 10.86 28.00
N LEU A 838 33.38 12.07 28.39
CA LEU A 838 34.19 12.27 29.60
C LEU A 838 33.50 11.75 30.87
N HIS A 839 32.19 12.00 31.02
CA HIS A 839 31.41 11.53 32.17
C HIS A 839 31.30 10.00 32.19
N SER A 840 30.99 9.39 31.04
CA SER A 840 30.74 7.95 30.92
C SER A 840 32.03 7.13 31.08
N ASP A 841 33.16 7.62 30.58
CA ASP A 841 34.43 6.89 30.61
C ASP A 841 35.19 7.12 31.92
N GLU A 842 35.15 8.32 32.51
CA GLU A 842 35.66 8.54 33.88
C GLU A 842 34.83 7.75 34.90
N ALA A 843 33.51 7.61 34.70
CA ALA A 843 32.68 6.74 35.53
C ALA A 843 33.07 5.26 35.40
N LEU A 844 33.33 4.76 34.18
CA LEU A 844 33.82 3.39 33.98
C LEU A 844 35.20 3.20 34.64
N LEU A 845 36.12 4.15 34.47
CA LEU A 845 37.44 4.14 35.11
C LEU A 845 37.31 4.14 36.64
N ALA A 846 36.46 4.98 37.22
CA ALA A 846 36.24 5.05 38.66
C ALA A 846 35.67 3.72 39.21
N VAL A 847 34.66 3.13 38.56
CA VAL A 847 34.10 1.82 38.94
C VAL A 847 35.16 0.73 38.83
N ALA A 848 35.86 0.62 37.70
CA ALA A 848 36.91 -0.35 37.49
C ALA A 848 38.03 -0.21 38.53
N PHE A 849 38.54 1.00 38.75
CA PHE A 849 39.61 1.27 39.70
C PHE A 849 39.20 0.99 41.15
N ILE A 850 37.99 1.39 41.57
CA ILE A 850 37.53 1.20 42.94
C ILE A 850 37.29 -0.29 43.23
N PHE A 851 36.60 -1.01 42.35
CA PHE A 851 36.24 -2.41 42.61
C PHE A 851 37.35 -3.42 42.30
N THR A 852 38.40 -3.04 41.57
CA THR A 852 39.59 -3.87 41.37
C THR A 852 40.78 -3.40 42.22
N VAL A 853 41.31 -2.20 41.98
CA VAL A 853 42.57 -1.71 42.56
C VAL A 853 42.40 -1.30 44.02
N HIS A 854 41.40 -0.47 44.34
CA HIS A 854 41.18 -0.03 45.72
C HIS A 854 40.73 -1.20 46.62
N PHE A 855 39.80 -2.04 46.15
CA PHE A 855 39.43 -3.29 46.84
C PHE A 855 40.60 -4.28 46.97
N PHE A 856 41.51 -4.36 45.98
CA PHE A 856 42.75 -5.12 46.18
C PHE A 856 43.62 -4.52 47.28
N ASN A 857 43.91 -3.21 47.19
CA ASN A 857 44.75 -2.48 48.13
C ASN A 857 44.25 -2.54 49.57
N THR A 858 42.94 -2.68 49.80
CA THR A 858 42.33 -2.64 51.12
C THR A 858 41.78 -3.98 51.61
N HIS A 859 41.35 -4.90 50.74
CA HIS A 859 40.59 -6.08 51.14
C HIS A 859 41.15 -7.40 50.60
N PHE A 860 41.53 -7.48 49.32
CA PHE A 860 42.07 -8.74 48.75
C PHE A 860 43.57 -8.94 48.95
N ARG A 861 44.31 -7.92 49.36
CA ARG A 861 45.74 -8.06 49.65
C ARG A 861 45.99 -9.20 50.65
N PRO A 862 46.88 -10.17 50.37
CA PRO A 862 46.97 -11.39 51.18
C PRO A 862 47.28 -11.21 52.68
N ASP A 863 47.87 -10.09 53.11
CA ASP A 863 48.09 -9.70 54.51
C ASP A 863 46.85 -9.08 55.19
N LYS A 864 45.89 -8.52 54.42
CA LYS A 864 44.62 -7.92 54.89
C LYS A 864 43.40 -8.81 54.68
N PHE A 865 43.50 -9.83 53.83
CA PHE A 865 42.41 -10.75 53.53
C PHE A 865 41.79 -11.34 54.81
N PRO A 866 40.45 -11.41 54.94
CA PRO A 866 39.46 -11.26 53.88
C PRO A 866 38.89 -9.84 53.73
N MET A 867 39.14 -8.93 54.69
CA MET A 867 38.70 -7.53 54.65
C MET A 867 39.37 -6.73 55.77
N ASP A 868 39.87 -5.54 55.46
CA ASP A 868 40.37 -4.56 56.44
C ASP A 868 39.21 -3.78 57.10
N PRO A 869 39.00 -3.88 58.43
CA PRO A 869 37.95 -3.16 59.15
C PRO A 869 38.35 -1.74 59.60
N VAL A 870 39.56 -1.25 59.30
CA VAL A 870 40.11 0.01 59.84
C VAL A 870 39.30 1.22 59.40
N ILE A 871 38.77 1.26 58.16
CA ILE A 871 37.92 2.38 57.72
C ILE A 871 36.55 2.36 58.42
N PHE A 872 35.93 1.19 58.56
CA PHE A 872 34.63 1.06 59.23
C PHE A 872 34.70 1.33 60.73
N THR A 873 35.79 0.95 61.39
CA THR A 873 35.97 1.12 62.85
C THR A 873 36.73 2.38 63.25
N GLY A 874 37.64 2.86 62.41
CA GLY A 874 38.63 3.90 62.72
C GLY A 874 39.80 3.44 63.60
N ARG A 875 39.96 2.12 63.84
CA ARG A 875 40.89 1.55 64.83
C ARG A 875 41.80 0.52 64.18
N VAL A 876 43.11 0.63 64.42
CA VAL A 876 44.16 -0.28 63.90
C VAL A 876 44.98 -0.85 65.06
N ALA A 877 45.51 -2.07 64.95
CA ALA A 877 46.39 -2.62 65.99
C ALA A 877 47.75 -1.90 66.01
N VAL A 878 48.39 -1.75 67.18
CA VAL A 878 49.66 -1.00 67.28
C VAL A 878 50.81 -1.72 66.56
N GLU A 879 50.90 -3.06 66.62
CA GLU A 879 51.91 -3.81 65.86
C GLU A 879 51.66 -3.78 64.35
N GLU A 880 50.40 -3.74 63.91
CA GLU A 880 50.01 -3.53 62.51
C GLU A 880 50.43 -2.15 62.01
N LEU A 881 50.17 -1.09 62.80
CA LEU A 881 50.62 0.28 62.51
C LEU A 881 52.15 0.37 62.39
N LYS A 882 52.88 -0.31 63.27
CA LYS A 882 54.34 -0.37 63.27
C LYS A 882 54.91 -1.13 62.05
N HIS A 883 54.22 -2.15 61.54
CA HIS A 883 54.61 -2.87 60.34
C HIS A 883 54.29 -2.11 59.04
N ASP A 884 53.10 -1.52 58.95
CA ASP A 884 52.62 -0.88 57.70
C ASP A 884 53.01 0.59 57.57
N LYS A 885 53.13 1.31 58.68
CA LYS A 885 53.41 2.75 58.74
C LYS A 885 54.57 3.07 59.72
N PRO A 886 55.73 2.40 59.61
CA PRO A 886 56.83 2.50 60.59
C PRO A 886 57.23 3.95 60.91
N ARG A 887 57.32 4.83 59.90
CA ARG A 887 57.66 6.25 60.09
C ARG A 887 56.57 7.07 60.79
N GLU A 888 55.30 6.66 60.69
CA GLU A 888 54.22 7.27 61.49
C GLU A 888 54.32 6.80 62.95
N TYR A 889 54.51 5.50 63.17
CA TYR A 889 54.70 4.93 64.51
C TYR A 889 55.88 5.59 65.25
N GLU A 890 57.05 5.68 64.61
CA GLU A 890 58.24 6.35 65.14
C GLU A 890 57.95 7.80 65.57
N LYS A 891 57.26 8.58 64.74
CA LYS A 891 56.87 9.97 65.04
C LYS A 891 55.86 10.07 66.19
N LEU A 892 54.86 9.18 66.23
CA LEU A 892 53.85 9.14 67.30
C LEU A 892 54.45 8.78 68.67
N VAL A 893 55.49 7.93 68.68
CA VAL A 893 56.28 7.63 69.90
C VAL A 893 57.13 8.84 70.28
N GLN A 894 57.88 9.43 69.35
CA GLN A 894 58.73 10.61 69.59
C GLN A 894 57.95 11.83 70.12
N ARG A 895 56.72 12.04 69.65
CA ARG A 895 55.83 13.14 70.10
C ARG A 895 55.03 12.82 71.37
N GLY A 896 55.07 11.57 71.87
CA GLY A 896 54.25 11.12 73.00
C GLY A 896 52.75 11.03 72.71
N GLU A 897 52.35 11.16 71.43
CA GLU A 897 50.95 11.18 70.99
C GLU A 897 50.31 9.78 70.94
N LEU A 898 51.12 8.71 70.85
CA LEU A 898 50.63 7.33 70.77
C LEU A 898 49.68 6.98 71.93
N ARG A 899 50.11 7.22 73.18
CA ARG A 899 49.33 6.89 74.39
C ARG A 899 47.99 7.63 74.47
N ARG A 900 47.93 8.88 73.98
CA ARG A 900 46.72 9.72 74.00
C ARG A 900 45.63 9.22 73.04
N ASN A 901 45.99 8.42 72.04
CA ASN A 901 45.11 7.96 70.97
C ASN A 901 44.82 6.45 71.02
N LEU A 902 45.18 5.78 72.12
CA LEU A 902 44.81 4.39 72.35
C LEU A 902 43.32 4.27 72.73
N VAL A 903 42.65 3.29 72.12
CA VAL A 903 41.21 3.05 72.27
C VAL A 903 40.93 1.55 72.39
N SER A 904 39.89 1.19 73.14
CA SER A 904 39.41 -0.20 73.25
C SER A 904 38.82 -0.71 71.92
N PRO A 905 38.64 -2.03 71.71
CA PRO A 905 37.86 -2.58 70.60
C PRO A 905 36.35 -2.25 70.69
N TYR A 906 35.61 -2.39 69.58
CA TYR A 906 34.13 -2.34 69.60
C TYR A 906 33.52 -3.67 70.04
N PRO A 907 32.25 -3.70 70.50
CA PRO A 907 31.52 -4.94 70.75
C PRO A 907 31.52 -5.86 69.53
N THR A 908 31.61 -7.17 69.75
CA THR A 908 31.70 -8.18 68.67
C THR A 908 30.52 -8.16 67.70
N ARG A 909 29.30 -7.82 68.18
CA ARG A 909 28.11 -7.61 67.34
C ARG A 909 28.31 -6.49 66.31
N VAL A 910 28.87 -5.35 66.73
CA VAL A 910 29.15 -4.20 65.86
C VAL A 910 30.24 -4.54 64.85
N GLN A 911 31.29 -5.25 65.25
CA GLN A 911 32.34 -5.72 64.34
C GLN A 911 31.79 -6.70 63.29
N LYS A 912 30.87 -7.60 63.66
CA LYS A 912 30.18 -8.48 62.71
C LYS A 912 29.31 -7.70 61.72
N ALA A 913 28.56 -6.70 62.18
CA ALA A 913 27.72 -5.86 61.32
C ALA A 913 28.55 -5.13 60.25
N PHE A 914 29.67 -4.51 60.63
CA PHE A 914 30.58 -3.88 59.65
C PHE A 914 31.18 -4.87 58.64
N ARG A 915 31.46 -6.12 59.05
CA ARG A 915 31.92 -7.16 58.13
C ARG A 915 30.85 -7.60 57.16
N ILE A 916 29.62 -7.83 57.62
CA ILE A 916 28.49 -8.19 56.74
C ILE A 916 28.28 -7.08 55.70
N PHE A 917 28.16 -5.82 56.15
CA PHE A 917 28.02 -4.67 55.26
C PHE A 917 29.16 -4.57 54.23
N GLY A 918 30.42 -4.69 54.69
CA GLY A 918 31.59 -4.63 53.80
C GLY A 918 31.62 -5.77 52.78
N PHE A 919 31.29 -7.01 53.17
CA PHE A 919 31.20 -8.13 52.22
C PHE A 919 30.02 -7.99 51.24
N THR A 920 28.89 -7.43 51.66
CA THR A 920 27.78 -7.13 50.75
C THR A 920 28.19 -6.08 49.71
N ALA A 921 28.81 -4.98 50.13
CA ALA A 921 29.34 -3.96 49.22
C ALA A 921 30.42 -4.53 48.27
N LEU A 922 31.33 -5.35 48.79
CA LEU A 922 32.34 -6.06 48.01
C LEU A 922 31.71 -6.96 46.94
N GLY A 923 30.69 -7.75 47.32
CA GLY A 923 29.95 -8.62 46.43
C GLY A 923 29.25 -7.86 45.30
N ILE A 924 28.52 -6.79 45.63
CA ILE A 924 27.86 -5.93 44.64
C ILE A 924 28.88 -5.35 43.66
N GLY A 925 30.01 -4.84 44.14
CA GLY A 925 31.06 -4.27 43.30
C GLY A 925 31.69 -5.31 42.36
N LEU A 926 32.00 -6.51 42.86
CA LEU A 926 32.52 -7.61 42.03
C LEU A 926 31.49 -8.08 40.98
N THR A 927 30.23 -8.23 41.36
CA THR A 927 29.15 -8.59 40.42
C THR A 927 29.03 -7.55 39.31
N LEU A 928 29.09 -6.25 39.65
CA LEU A 928 29.03 -5.19 38.64
C LEU A 928 30.23 -5.25 37.68
N ILE A 929 31.45 -5.52 38.18
CA ILE A 929 32.63 -5.72 37.30
C ILE A 929 32.45 -6.93 36.38
N ILE A 930 31.90 -8.05 36.87
CA ILE A 930 31.63 -9.23 36.03
C ILE A 930 30.62 -8.89 34.92
N LEU A 931 29.55 -8.16 35.25
CA LEU A 931 28.53 -7.72 34.27
C LEU A 931 29.11 -6.74 33.24
N ILE A 932 29.97 -5.81 33.66
CA ILE A 932 30.69 -4.89 32.77
C ILE A 932 31.58 -5.67 31.79
N VAL A 933 32.40 -6.59 32.30
CA VAL A 933 33.31 -7.39 31.46
C VAL A 933 32.52 -8.28 30.50
N TYR A 934 31.42 -8.89 30.96
CA TYR A 934 30.50 -9.64 30.11
C TYR A 934 29.95 -8.77 28.98
N SER A 935 29.37 -7.59 29.29
CA SER A 935 28.87 -6.66 28.27
C SER A 935 29.94 -6.20 27.28
N MET A 936 31.17 -5.95 27.74
CA MET A 936 32.27 -5.55 26.85
C MET A 936 32.75 -6.67 25.93
N LEU A 937 32.64 -7.94 26.33
CA LEU A 937 32.99 -9.09 25.50
C LEU A 937 31.87 -9.46 24.52
N SER A 938 30.61 -9.33 24.93
CA SER A 938 29.42 -9.59 24.12
C SER A 938 29.08 -8.52 23.07
N ILE A 939 29.92 -7.49 22.89
CA ILE A 939 29.86 -6.62 21.69
C ILE A 939 30.50 -7.32 20.47
N TYR A 940 31.43 -8.25 20.70
CA TYR A 940 32.26 -8.87 19.65
C TYR A 940 31.80 -10.30 19.27
N VAL A 941 30.60 -10.71 19.68
CA VAL A 941 29.99 -12.03 19.49
C VAL A 941 28.52 -11.89 19.17
#